data_AF-A0A1Y2FN50-F1
#
_entry.id   AF-A0A1Y2FN50-F1
#
_cell.length_a   1.000
_cell.length_b   1.000
_cell.length_c   1.000
_cell.angle_alpha   90.00
_cell.angle_beta   90.00
_cell.angle_gamma   90.00
#
_symmetry.space_group_name_H-M   'P 1'
#
loop_
_entity.id
_entity.type
_entity.pdbx_description
1 polymer ?
#
loop_
_entity_poly.entity_id
_entity_poly.type
_entity_poly.pdbx_seq_one_letter_code
_entity_poly.pdbx_strand_id
1 'polypeptide(L)'
;MTLGDPSPPTPPEYVVLTVRTDLTPSFDENGSLPQPQDYSDEEEQGDGPLTPLLPAYEDHEEQVKPLPQPPASCHPLRLSLLLLLAASLVAGWTAFDRYAPRGPSSPSEDATTVPNDTLQQDSSTLSSFDVASAPTTDVLRFLTAAGKTNDGAVPFQPRIYSALFPSSRPLDPTLASKAFPSSACAEQWIARGQLCAGMKGRWTGREEELKLDVSWTWVNGSSAERMAQWRESVSEEHGELRYSIRSVQQSFSNALRTLHLIVNDYPSFSPPSSSDLYSTPYSPTSLLAQVPHWLVLPSVDFSEPGVPPRSSKPALMLHPLSQIFKRRGSSPVDPGFDAEEQEAEQWRASVLPSFNSLSVESQLANLDHVGDTLLCLNDDFFLMQELSPSDISSPLTGPVFRFQRDLPVSSVSPDATHDDPDGEWRGLGYSNWLLSQRFGERARPYLVHEGKSVSMPMLREVQRVWVDELTETAASRFRGKAPLEVQLWFLLFHYTIEKHREALLWSFLGLHSDTNQDGVFSPAERLELLNHLGVQSTNTFSPSTDLPTSLHASTPRRTSLADSLSSTSYDDTGLQQPKQTSFAFSSMDGYALFDTDSDRAISRIGAWPTFAPAEDDEPTSAEESASPCEIVLDECFGDSFMSMSGDVEVSSVMKRVAFERPRCGDCLIVQLVAKSGEKGLEAFLPVEEQNIEGAHAGSEEVEAIGLAKDWQTAEFGASKAPSGRSRRQQAIALITRYAYVVGESSSRFLSMKAPASTSRMLDSLTSDRPAFVALNDDITYDVAGVDQTLEEWFQKTWPEPTKWELGEGTTS
;
A
#
# COMPACT_ATOMS: atom_id res chain seq x y z
N MET A 1 68.04 -21.35 22.05
CA MET A 1 68.47 -21.00 20.68
C MET A 1 67.18 -21.01 19.85
N THR A 2 66.60 -19.87 19.43
CA THR A 2 67.08 -18.91 18.40
C THR A 2 67.40 -19.60 17.07
N LEU A 3 66.94 -19.15 15.91
CA LEU A 3 66.08 -18.01 15.50
C LEU A 3 65.62 -18.29 14.05
N GLY A 4 64.57 -17.63 13.55
CA GLY A 4 64.22 -17.71 12.12
C GLY A 4 62.85 -17.10 11.78
N ASP A 5 62.85 -15.82 11.39
CA ASP A 5 61.68 -15.14 10.83
C ASP A 5 61.29 -15.71 9.45
N PRO A 6 59.99 -15.86 9.16
CA PRO A 6 59.47 -15.90 7.79
C PRO A 6 59.05 -14.50 7.32
N SER A 7 59.53 -14.11 6.13
CA SER A 7 59.21 -12.84 5.47
C SER A 7 57.72 -12.70 5.07
N PRO A 8 57.19 -11.47 4.89
CA PRO A 8 55.78 -11.27 4.54
C PRO A 8 55.44 -11.74 3.11
N PRO A 9 54.19 -12.16 2.86
CA PRO A 9 53.75 -12.62 1.55
C PRO A 9 53.60 -11.47 0.53
N THR A 10 53.98 -11.76 -0.71
CA THR A 10 53.77 -10.88 -1.89
C THR A 10 52.30 -10.81 -2.30
N PRO A 11 51.81 -9.67 -2.80
CA PRO A 11 50.45 -9.55 -3.35
C PRO A 11 50.30 -10.32 -4.67
N PRO A 12 49.11 -10.87 -4.98
CA PRO A 12 48.85 -11.55 -6.25
C PRO A 12 48.76 -10.56 -7.44
N GLU A 13 49.16 -11.02 -8.61
CA GLU A 13 49.17 -10.24 -9.86
C GLU A 13 47.75 -10.01 -10.41
N TYR A 14 47.53 -8.84 -11.01
CA TYR A 14 46.29 -8.51 -11.71
C TYR A 14 46.19 -9.26 -13.04
N VAL A 15 45.20 -10.16 -13.16
CA VAL A 15 44.86 -10.80 -14.43
C VAL A 15 43.93 -9.89 -15.23
N VAL A 16 44.43 -9.33 -16.33
CA VAL A 16 43.61 -8.57 -17.30
C VAL A 16 42.83 -9.58 -18.16
N LEU A 17 41.53 -9.73 -17.87
CA LEU A 17 40.62 -10.53 -18.70
C LEU A 17 40.19 -9.72 -19.93
N THR A 18 40.88 -9.92 -21.04
CA THR A 18 40.45 -9.45 -22.36
C THR A 18 39.34 -10.36 -22.88
N VAL A 19 38.08 -9.90 -22.83
CA VAL A 19 36.95 -10.65 -23.40
C VAL A 19 37.06 -10.67 -24.92
N ARG A 20 37.24 -11.87 -25.50
CA ARG A 20 37.06 -12.11 -26.93
C ARG A 20 35.57 -12.23 -27.25
N THR A 21 35.07 -11.36 -28.11
CA THR A 21 33.79 -11.53 -28.79
C THR A 21 33.99 -12.31 -30.09
N ASP A 22 33.95 -13.65 -30.02
CA ASP A 22 33.91 -14.50 -31.22
C ASP A 22 32.46 -14.58 -31.75
N LEU A 23 32.09 -13.63 -32.63
CA LEU A 23 30.88 -13.71 -33.46
C LEU A 23 31.28 -13.93 -34.93
N THR A 24 31.03 -15.13 -35.44
CA THR A 24 31.24 -15.49 -36.85
C THR A 24 30.02 -15.07 -37.69
N PRO A 25 30.17 -14.26 -38.75
CA PRO A 25 29.09 -13.98 -39.69
C PRO A 25 28.86 -15.15 -40.66
N SER A 26 27.60 -15.45 -40.95
CA SER A 26 27.21 -16.39 -42.02
C SER A 26 27.37 -15.74 -43.40
N PHE A 27 27.98 -16.45 -44.35
CA PHE A 27 28.06 -16.07 -45.76
C PHE A 27 27.08 -16.91 -46.59
N ASP A 28 26.42 -16.29 -47.57
CA ASP A 28 25.67 -17.01 -48.60
C ASP A 28 26.62 -17.77 -49.55
N GLU A 29 26.10 -18.82 -50.21
CA GLU A 29 26.88 -19.90 -50.88
C GLU A 29 27.83 -19.49 -52.04
N ASN A 30 27.99 -18.20 -52.35
CA ASN A 30 29.01 -17.70 -53.29
C ASN A 30 29.94 -16.61 -52.72
N GLY A 31 29.93 -16.36 -51.41
CA GLY A 31 31.04 -15.70 -50.70
C GLY A 31 31.36 -14.27 -51.17
N SER A 32 30.38 -13.38 -51.24
CA SER A 32 30.60 -11.94 -51.51
C SER A 32 29.58 -11.08 -50.78
N LEU A 33 30.03 -9.94 -50.24
CA LEU A 33 29.20 -8.98 -49.50
C LEU A 33 28.34 -8.12 -50.47
N PRO A 34 27.07 -7.85 -50.17
CA PRO A 34 26.24 -6.98 -50.99
C PRO A 34 26.57 -5.49 -50.77
N GLN A 35 26.59 -4.71 -51.85
CA GLN A 35 26.71 -3.24 -51.81
C GLN A 35 25.33 -2.57 -51.83
N PRO A 36 25.18 -1.36 -51.25
CA PRO A 36 23.96 -0.56 -51.36
C PRO A 36 23.86 0.12 -52.74
N GLN A 37 22.64 0.40 -53.20
CA GLN A 37 22.38 1.21 -54.40
C GLN A 37 21.90 2.62 -54.03
N ASP A 38 22.53 3.62 -54.64
CA ASP A 38 22.13 5.04 -54.59
C ASP A 38 20.85 5.33 -55.39
N TYR A 39 20.12 6.38 -54.98
CA TYR A 39 19.37 7.26 -55.88
C TYR A 39 19.36 8.71 -55.36
N SER A 40 19.47 9.67 -56.28
CA SER A 40 19.60 11.12 -56.06
C SER A 40 18.84 11.88 -57.19
N ASP A 41 18.65 13.20 -57.19
CA ASP A 41 19.12 14.32 -56.34
C ASP A 41 17.94 15.30 -56.08
N GLU A 42 18.04 16.22 -55.10
CA GLU A 42 17.93 17.70 -55.29
C GLU A 42 17.91 18.50 -53.95
N GLU A 43 18.23 19.79 -54.03
CA GLU A 43 18.69 20.73 -52.96
C GLU A 43 17.53 21.26 -52.05
N GLU A 44 17.69 21.97 -50.92
CA GLU A 44 18.63 23.06 -50.59
C GLU A 44 18.73 23.38 -49.06
N GLN A 45 19.95 23.73 -48.62
CA GLN A 45 20.45 24.40 -47.38
C GLN A 45 19.57 24.65 -46.11
N GLY A 46 20.14 24.31 -44.94
CA GLY A 46 19.79 24.91 -43.63
C GLY A 46 20.54 24.31 -42.42
N ASP A 47 21.47 25.07 -41.80
CA ASP A 47 22.23 24.65 -40.61
C ASP A 47 21.37 24.63 -39.32
N GLY A 48 21.51 23.57 -38.51
CA GLY A 48 20.95 23.49 -37.16
C GLY A 48 21.33 22.19 -36.43
N PRO A 49 21.67 22.21 -35.12
CA PRO A 49 22.07 21.01 -34.38
C PRO A 49 20.90 20.06 -34.10
N LEU A 50 21.18 18.76 -34.16
CA LEU A 50 20.21 17.66 -34.00
C LEU A 50 19.60 17.61 -32.59
N THR A 51 18.29 17.79 -32.51
CA THR A 51 17.45 17.49 -31.34
C THR A 51 17.17 15.99 -31.24
N PRO A 52 17.30 15.34 -30.06
CA PRO A 52 16.69 14.04 -29.82
C PRO A 52 15.16 14.18 -29.80
N LEU A 53 14.45 13.30 -30.51
CA LEU A 53 12.99 13.27 -30.53
C LEU A 53 12.45 12.67 -29.24
N LEU A 54 12.13 13.53 -28.26
CA LEU A 54 11.16 13.24 -27.22
C LEU A 54 9.74 13.33 -27.83
N PRO A 55 8.79 12.48 -27.45
CA PRO A 55 7.38 12.74 -27.75
C PRO A 55 6.97 14.02 -27.01
N ALA A 56 6.54 15.03 -27.76
CA ALA A 56 6.03 16.25 -27.17
C ALA A 56 4.71 15.95 -26.43
N TYR A 57 4.68 16.26 -25.13
CA TYR A 57 3.42 16.59 -24.47
C TYR A 57 2.91 17.88 -25.12
N GLU A 58 1.91 17.76 -26.02
CA GLU A 58 1.11 18.92 -26.40
C GLU A 58 0.12 19.19 -25.26
N ASP A 59 0.35 20.29 -24.54
CA ASP A 59 -0.66 20.87 -23.65
C ASP A 59 -1.90 21.20 -24.48
N HIS A 60 -2.95 20.40 -24.34
CA HIS A 60 -4.28 20.77 -24.81
C HIS A 60 -4.87 21.85 -23.89
N GLU A 61 -4.41 23.10 -24.07
CA GLU A 61 -5.21 24.27 -23.73
C GLU A 61 -6.52 24.22 -24.53
N GLU A 62 -7.58 23.68 -23.93
CA GLU A 62 -8.90 23.68 -24.55
C GLU A 62 -9.45 25.11 -24.59
N GLN A 63 -9.18 25.81 -25.69
CA GLN A 63 -9.79 27.12 -25.97
C GLN A 63 -11.30 26.95 -26.14
N VAL A 64 -12.03 27.13 -25.03
CA VAL A 64 -13.49 27.11 -24.96
C VAL A 64 -14.08 28.13 -25.94
N LYS A 65 -14.47 27.66 -27.12
CA LYS A 65 -15.32 28.43 -28.05
C LYS A 65 -16.71 28.52 -27.43
N PRO A 66 -17.29 29.73 -27.27
CA PRO A 66 -18.62 29.86 -26.69
C PRO A 66 -19.68 29.26 -27.63
N LEU A 67 -20.42 28.28 -27.12
CA LEU A 67 -21.61 27.73 -27.78
C LEU A 67 -22.71 28.79 -27.92
N PRO A 68 -23.54 28.74 -28.98
CA PRO A 68 -24.48 29.81 -29.30
C PRO A 68 -25.64 29.89 -28.31
N GLN A 69 -26.04 31.11 -27.94
CA GLN A 69 -27.14 31.36 -27.01
C GLN A 69 -28.51 30.94 -27.59
N PRO A 70 -29.39 30.30 -26.80
CA PRO A 70 -30.80 30.16 -27.14
C PRO A 70 -31.53 31.51 -27.02
N PRO A 71 -32.62 31.73 -27.79
CA PRO A 71 -33.27 33.04 -27.87
C PRO A 71 -34.05 33.40 -26.59
N ALA A 72 -33.91 34.65 -26.15
CA ALA A 72 -34.61 35.17 -24.99
C ALA A 72 -36.09 35.51 -25.28
N SER A 73 -37.01 35.03 -24.44
CA SER A 73 -38.32 35.69 -24.24
C SER A 73 -38.97 35.38 -22.89
N CYS A 74 -39.46 36.44 -22.23
CA CYS A 74 -40.52 36.47 -21.19
C CYS A 74 -40.29 35.85 -19.79
N HIS A 75 -39.58 36.61 -18.93
CA HIS A 75 -40.05 37.27 -17.67
C HIS A 75 -40.99 36.58 -16.63
N PRO A 76 -41.00 37.04 -15.35
CA PRO A 76 -40.84 36.13 -14.22
C PRO A 76 -42.03 36.07 -13.24
N LEU A 77 -42.06 35.01 -12.43
CA LEU A 77 -42.83 34.93 -11.19
C LEU A 77 -42.09 34.04 -10.18
N ARG A 78 -42.20 34.35 -8.88
CA ARG A 78 -41.62 33.64 -7.71
C ARG A 78 -40.17 33.95 -7.31
N LEU A 79 -39.80 35.24 -7.25
CA LEU A 79 -38.68 35.72 -6.39
C LEU A 79 -39.17 36.31 -5.04
N SER A 80 -40.35 35.88 -4.57
CA SER A 80 -41.06 36.52 -3.44
C SER A 80 -41.34 35.61 -2.25
N LEU A 81 -40.75 34.41 -2.20
CA LEU A 81 -40.99 33.42 -1.13
C LEU A 81 -39.76 33.11 -0.26
N LEU A 82 -38.53 33.30 -0.77
CA LEU A 82 -37.30 32.96 -0.05
C LEU A 82 -36.77 34.09 0.86
N LEU A 83 -37.13 35.35 0.59
CA LEU A 83 -36.70 36.51 1.40
C LEU A 83 -37.54 36.75 2.67
N LEU A 84 -38.55 35.92 2.95
CA LEU A 84 -39.43 36.05 4.12
C LEU A 84 -39.20 35.01 5.23
N LEU A 85 -38.34 34.00 5.01
CA LEU A 85 -38.01 32.98 6.01
C LEU A 85 -36.69 33.24 6.77
N ALA A 86 -35.80 34.07 6.23
CA ALA A 86 -34.52 34.41 6.87
C ALA A 86 -34.62 35.47 8.01
N ALA A 87 -35.82 35.98 8.30
CA ALA A 87 -36.03 37.14 9.17
C ALA A 87 -36.69 36.83 10.54
N SER A 88 -36.64 35.58 11.02
CA SER A 88 -37.37 35.16 12.24
C SER A 88 -36.58 34.36 13.28
N LEU A 89 -35.25 34.23 13.15
CA LEU A 89 -34.41 33.46 14.09
C LEU A 89 -33.16 34.21 14.61
N VAL A 90 -33.24 35.54 14.77
CA VAL A 90 -32.15 36.36 15.37
C VAL A 90 -32.68 37.28 16.50
N ALA A 91 -33.85 36.99 17.06
CA ALA A 91 -34.48 37.83 18.09
C ALA A 91 -34.95 37.02 19.31
N GLY A 92 -34.01 36.66 20.18
CA GLY A 92 -34.32 36.20 21.54
C GLY A 92 -33.35 35.15 22.07
N TRP A 93 -32.35 35.59 22.85
CA TRP A 93 -32.14 35.21 24.26
C TRP A 93 -30.75 35.68 24.74
N THR A 94 -30.68 36.90 25.27
CA THR A 94 -29.60 37.33 26.18
C THR A 94 -30.17 38.18 27.32
N ALA A 95 -29.56 38.03 28.50
CA ALA A 95 -29.86 38.69 29.77
C ALA A 95 -31.19 38.32 30.48
N PHE A 96 -31.09 37.52 31.55
CA PHE A 96 -30.93 38.14 32.88
C PHE A 96 -30.18 37.23 33.87
N ASP A 97 -29.35 37.85 34.71
CA ASP A 97 -28.50 37.21 35.74
C ASP A 97 -28.97 37.63 37.15
N ARG A 98 -28.44 36.93 38.18
CA ARG A 98 -28.52 37.13 39.64
C ARG A 98 -29.65 36.40 40.37
N TYR A 99 -29.28 35.40 41.17
CA TYR A 99 -29.04 35.63 42.61
C TYR A 99 -28.29 34.44 43.25
N ALA A 100 -27.26 34.72 44.07
CA ALA A 100 -26.62 33.76 44.97
C ALA A 100 -27.13 33.98 46.43
N PRO A 101 -26.99 33.03 47.39
CA PRO A 101 -25.72 32.93 48.14
C PRO A 101 -25.35 31.57 48.83
N ARG A 102 -24.03 31.38 49.03
CA ARG A 102 -23.30 30.78 50.20
C ARG A 102 -23.65 29.38 50.77
N GLY A 103 -22.61 28.57 51.01
CA GLY A 103 -22.61 27.37 51.89
C GLY A 103 -22.58 27.72 53.40
N PRO A 104 -22.39 26.72 54.32
CA PRO A 104 -21.06 26.09 54.48
C PRO A 104 -21.02 24.62 55.02
N SER A 105 -19.79 24.14 55.26
CA SER A 105 -19.32 23.13 56.27
C SER A 105 -19.39 21.62 56.01
N SER A 106 -18.28 20.96 56.38
CA SER A 106 -18.01 19.51 56.51
C SER A 106 -18.37 18.99 57.92
N PRO A 107 -18.42 17.65 58.18
CA PRO A 107 -17.19 16.92 58.59
C PRO A 107 -17.10 15.39 58.29
N SER A 108 -15.89 14.86 58.54
CA SER A 108 -15.51 13.50 59.03
C SER A 108 -15.84 12.20 58.27
N GLU A 109 -14.75 11.51 57.90
CA GLU A 109 -14.42 10.10 58.21
C GLU A 109 -15.55 9.12 58.61
N ASP A 110 -15.64 7.99 57.91
CA ASP A 110 -15.25 6.72 58.52
C ASP A 110 -14.83 5.67 57.46
N ALA A 111 -14.02 4.70 57.86
CA ALA A 111 -13.47 3.67 56.95
C ALA A 111 -14.20 2.33 57.09
N THR A 112 -14.27 1.54 56.00
CA THR A 112 -14.42 0.08 56.12
C THR A 112 -13.84 -0.64 54.90
N THR A 113 -13.26 -1.81 55.15
CA THR A 113 -12.30 -2.53 54.28
C THR A 113 -12.93 -3.75 53.56
N VAL A 114 -12.08 -4.48 52.81
CA VAL A 114 -12.18 -5.91 52.40
C VAL A 114 -12.71 -6.13 50.95
N PRO A 115 -12.03 -6.93 50.09
CA PRO A 115 -10.57 -7.15 49.96
C PRO A 115 -10.06 -7.10 48.49
N ASN A 116 -8.73 -7.02 48.29
CA ASN A 116 -8.12 -7.37 46.99
C ASN A 116 -7.87 -8.88 46.95
N ASP A 117 -8.48 -9.60 46.01
CA ASP A 117 -8.02 -10.93 45.60
C ASP A 117 -7.08 -10.81 44.40
N THR A 118 -5.95 -11.51 44.46
CA THR A 118 -4.85 -11.41 43.51
C THR A 118 -4.93 -12.58 42.53
N LEU A 119 -5.19 -12.32 41.24
CA LEU A 119 -5.04 -13.33 40.20
C LEU A 119 -3.67 -13.19 39.53
N GLN A 120 -2.88 -14.26 39.67
CA GLN A 120 -1.52 -14.36 39.14
C GLN A 120 -1.57 -14.49 37.61
N GLN A 121 -0.73 -13.73 36.91
CA GLN A 121 -0.35 -14.04 35.54
C GLN A 121 0.77 -15.08 35.57
N ASP A 122 0.58 -16.22 34.91
CA ASP A 122 1.63 -17.22 34.73
C ASP A 122 2.68 -16.70 33.73
N SER A 123 3.80 -16.21 34.28
CA SER A 123 5.00 -15.84 33.53
C SER A 123 6.07 -16.92 33.69
N SER A 124 6.10 -17.87 32.76
CA SER A 124 7.22 -18.81 32.57
C SER A 124 7.28 -19.22 31.09
N THR A 125 8.38 -19.10 30.35
CA THR A 125 9.79 -18.93 30.75
C THR A 125 10.55 -17.93 29.87
N LEU A 126 10.94 -16.80 30.45
CA LEU A 126 12.04 -15.96 29.95
C LEU A 126 13.14 -16.01 31.00
N SER A 127 14.34 -16.45 30.62
CA SER A 127 15.48 -16.51 31.53
C SER A 127 15.86 -15.11 31.97
N SER A 128 15.89 -14.88 33.27
CA SER A 128 16.32 -13.62 33.89
C SER A 128 17.79 -13.33 33.56
N PHE A 129 18.02 -12.57 32.51
CA PHE A 129 19.28 -11.85 32.34
C PHE A 129 19.26 -10.61 33.24
N ASP A 130 20.30 -10.45 34.05
CA ASP A 130 20.45 -9.29 34.93
C ASP A 130 20.46 -7.99 34.11
N VAL A 131 19.48 -7.12 34.35
CA VAL A 131 19.35 -5.79 33.71
C VAL A 131 20.44 -4.80 34.19
N ALA A 132 21.38 -5.25 35.02
CA ALA A 132 22.37 -4.43 35.71
C ALA A 132 23.77 -4.38 35.05
N SER A 133 23.90 -4.64 33.73
CA SER A 133 25.17 -4.45 33.00
C SER A 133 25.06 -4.35 31.47
N ALA A 134 23.89 -3.99 30.90
CA ALA A 134 23.77 -3.79 29.46
C ALA A 134 24.76 -2.68 28.99
N PRO A 135 25.61 -2.93 27.97
CA PRO A 135 26.55 -1.93 27.49
C PRO A 135 25.79 -0.72 26.90
N THR A 136 26.17 0.49 27.30
CA THR A 136 25.60 1.74 26.76
C THR A 136 25.76 1.76 25.24
N THR A 137 24.63 1.79 24.51
CA THR A 137 24.61 1.78 23.05
C THR A 137 25.32 3.00 22.44
N ASP A 138 25.65 2.95 21.15
CA ASP A 138 26.38 4.06 20.52
C ASP A 138 25.51 5.32 20.40
N VAL A 139 24.21 5.20 20.10
CA VAL A 139 23.24 6.32 20.14
C VAL A 139 23.14 6.88 21.55
N LEU A 140 22.98 6.02 22.57
CA LEU A 140 22.86 6.48 23.95
C LEU A 140 24.13 7.19 24.44
N ARG A 141 25.32 6.74 24.02
CA ARG A 141 26.61 7.39 24.30
C ARG A 141 26.77 8.71 23.55
N PHE A 142 26.25 8.83 22.33
CA PHE A 142 26.20 10.09 21.59
C PHE A 142 25.28 11.11 22.26
N LEU A 143 24.04 10.73 22.55
CA LEU A 143 23.03 11.60 23.16
C LEU A 143 23.34 12.04 24.61
N THR A 144 24.26 11.35 25.30
CA THR A 144 24.71 11.70 26.66
C THR A 144 26.06 12.43 26.70
N ALA A 145 26.75 12.59 25.56
CA ALA A 145 27.99 13.34 25.49
C ALA A 145 27.72 14.86 25.61
N ALA A 146 28.44 15.52 26.51
CA ALA A 146 28.26 16.94 26.78
C ALA A 146 28.55 17.81 25.54
N GLY A 147 27.66 18.76 25.26
CA GLY A 147 27.83 19.73 24.17
C GLY A 147 27.49 19.22 22.78
N LYS A 148 26.87 18.04 22.63
CA LYS A 148 26.39 17.55 21.33
C LYS A 148 25.16 18.33 20.86
N THR A 149 25.31 18.97 19.70
CA THR A 149 24.25 19.50 18.85
C THR A 149 24.00 18.53 17.69
N ASN A 150 22.90 18.71 16.95
CA ASN A 150 22.67 17.97 15.71
C ASN A 150 23.69 18.43 14.65
N ASP A 151 24.65 17.55 14.32
CA ASP A 151 25.67 17.74 13.29
C ASP A 151 25.35 16.94 12.00
N GLY A 152 24.07 16.62 11.80
CA GLY A 152 23.55 15.91 10.63
C GLY A 152 23.63 14.39 10.70
N ALA A 153 24.20 13.84 11.78
CA ALA A 153 24.43 12.39 11.91
C ALA A 153 24.39 11.87 13.35
N VAL A 154 23.98 10.62 13.53
CA VAL A 154 24.06 9.90 14.82
C VAL A 154 24.72 8.53 14.63
N PRO A 155 25.77 8.18 15.40
CA PRO A 155 26.43 6.89 15.32
C PRO A 155 25.61 5.78 15.98
N PHE A 156 25.57 4.61 15.33
CA PHE A 156 24.98 3.39 15.87
C PHE A 156 25.83 2.16 15.50
N GLN A 157 25.58 1.03 16.15
CA GLN A 157 26.26 -0.23 15.84
C GLN A 157 25.43 -1.05 14.84
N PRO A 158 25.89 -1.34 13.61
CA PRO A 158 25.08 -2.05 12.61
C PRO A 158 24.71 -3.49 13.02
N ARG A 159 25.57 -4.14 13.82
CA ARG A 159 25.43 -5.53 14.26
C ARG A 159 24.31 -5.79 15.28
N ILE A 160 23.62 -4.75 15.74
CA ILE A 160 22.40 -4.89 16.57
C ILE A 160 21.20 -5.33 15.75
N TYR A 161 21.24 -5.11 14.43
CA TYR A 161 20.18 -5.49 13.50
C TYR A 161 20.65 -6.68 12.66
N SER A 162 19.92 -7.80 12.75
CA SER A 162 20.14 -8.93 11.84
C SER A 162 19.85 -8.50 10.39
N ALA A 163 20.76 -8.85 9.50
CA ALA A 163 20.65 -8.70 8.06
C ALA A 163 19.86 -9.84 7.39
N LEU A 164 19.48 -10.88 8.15
CA LEU A 164 18.67 -11.98 7.65
C LEU A 164 17.18 -11.69 7.76
N PHE A 165 16.42 -12.10 6.74
CA PHE A 165 14.98 -12.25 6.88
C PHE A 165 14.65 -13.33 7.93
N PRO A 166 13.68 -13.10 8.83
CA PRO A 166 13.18 -14.15 9.70
C PRO A 166 12.57 -15.27 8.85
N SER A 167 13.19 -16.46 8.89
CA SER A 167 12.83 -17.61 8.06
C SER A 167 11.41 -18.15 8.28
N SER A 168 10.81 -17.80 9.42
CA SER A 168 9.44 -18.15 9.81
C SER A 168 8.68 -16.97 10.44
N ARG A 169 8.40 -15.92 9.65
CA ARG A 169 7.40 -14.90 10.05
C ARG A 169 5.99 -15.46 9.83
N PRO A 170 5.15 -15.64 10.87
CA PRO A 170 3.73 -15.95 10.68
C PRO A 170 3.02 -14.83 9.92
N LEU A 171 1.87 -15.12 9.33
CA LEU A 171 1.02 -14.07 8.78
C LEU A 171 0.30 -13.35 9.91
N ASP A 172 0.39 -12.02 9.92
CA ASP A 172 -0.33 -11.18 10.88
C ASP A 172 -1.80 -10.99 10.43
N PRO A 173 -2.79 -10.88 11.34
CA PRO A 173 -4.16 -10.51 10.96
C PRO A 173 -4.25 -9.03 10.59
N THR A 174 -5.09 -8.68 9.59
CA THR A 174 -5.30 -7.28 9.19
C THR A 174 -6.20 -6.52 10.18
N LEU A 175 -6.23 -5.19 10.08
CA LEU A 175 -7.13 -4.34 10.87
C LEU A 175 -8.60 -4.79 10.71
N ALA A 176 -9.01 -5.16 9.49
CA ALA A 176 -10.34 -5.70 9.20
C ALA A 176 -10.57 -7.07 9.87
N SER A 177 -9.59 -7.99 9.82
CA SER A 177 -9.68 -9.28 10.53
C SER A 177 -9.86 -9.13 12.05
N LYS A 178 -9.36 -8.03 12.65
CA LYS A 178 -9.44 -7.74 14.09
C LYS A 178 -10.68 -6.92 14.50
N ALA A 179 -11.45 -6.41 13.54
CA ALA A 179 -12.49 -5.41 13.80
C ALA A 179 -13.70 -5.97 14.56
N PHE A 180 -14.09 -7.21 14.26
CA PHE A 180 -15.36 -7.78 14.70
C PHE A 180 -15.25 -8.50 16.06
N PRO A 181 -16.18 -8.28 17.01
CA PRO A 181 -16.15 -8.89 18.34
C PRO A 181 -16.44 -10.40 18.36
N SER A 182 -16.91 -10.97 17.25
CA SER A 182 -17.16 -12.41 17.10
C SER A 182 -17.23 -12.82 15.62
N SER A 183 -17.05 -14.11 15.34
CA SER A 183 -17.23 -14.68 14.01
C SER A 183 -18.64 -14.45 13.45
N ALA A 184 -19.68 -14.55 14.29
CA ALA A 184 -21.06 -14.24 13.91
C ALA A 184 -21.27 -12.75 13.54
N CYS A 185 -20.48 -11.84 14.11
CA CYS A 185 -20.53 -10.43 13.76
C CYS A 185 -19.82 -10.15 12.42
N ALA A 186 -18.66 -10.77 12.20
CA ALA A 186 -17.97 -10.75 10.90
C ALA A 186 -18.85 -11.40 9.81
N GLU A 187 -19.56 -12.47 10.15
CA GLU A 187 -20.55 -13.09 9.26
C GLU A 187 -21.65 -12.09 8.88
N GLN A 188 -22.32 -11.45 9.84
CA GLN A 188 -23.41 -10.52 9.54
C GLN A 188 -22.93 -9.36 8.61
N TRP A 189 -21.68 -8.95 8.75
CA TRP A 189 -21.04 -7.99 7.85
C TRP A 189 -20.78 -8.56 6.46
N ILE A 190 -20.02 -9.66 6.33
CA ILE A 190 -19.63 -10.21 5.02
C ILE A 190 -20.84 -10.80 4.27
N ALA A 191 -21.68 -11.57 4.95
CA ALA A 191 -22.84 -12.22 4.34
C ALA A 191 -23.92 -11.22 3.89
N ARG A 192 -24.23 -10.21 4.74
CA ARG A 192 -25.44 -9.37 4.59
C ARG A 192 -25.16 -7.88 4.46
N GLY A 193 -23.91 -7.44 4.58
CA GLY A 193 -23.52 -6.02 4.59
C GLY A 193 -24.13 -5.23 5.75
N GLN A 194 -24.34 -5.87 6.91
CA GLN A 194 -25.04 -5.28 8.05
C GLN A 194 -24.16 -5.27 9.31
N LEU A 195 -24.16 -4.15 10.02
CA LEU A 195 -23.53 -4.07 11.34
C LEU A 195 -24.28 -4.96 12.34
N CYS A 196 -23.54 -5.79 13.09
CA CYS A 196 -24.11 -6.52 14.21
C CYS A 196 -24.30 -5.62 15.43
N ALA A 197 -25.21 -5.98 16.35
CA ALA A 197 -25.48 -5.19 17.55
C ALA A 197 -24.24 -4.94 18.44
N GLY A 198 -23.26 -5.85 18.42
CA GLY A 198 -21.99 -5.72 19.13
C GLY A 198 -21.01 -4.69 18.53
N MET A 199 -21.29 -4.14 17.35
CA MET A 199 -20.50 -3.06 16.75
C MET A 199 -20.88 -1.67 17.30
N LYS A 200 -22.04 -1.53 17.96
CA LYS A 200 -22.54 -0.22 18.40
C LYS A 200 -21.63 0.38 19.47
N GLY A 201 -21.06 1.56 19.20
CA GLY A 201 -20.07 2.22 20.05
C GLY A 201 -18.77 1.42 20.23
N ARG A 202 -18.43 0.50 19.31
CA ARG A 202 -17.24 -0.36 19.41
C ARG A 202 -15.95 0.45 19.59
N TRP A 203 -15.84 1.66 19.04
CA TRP A 203 -14.64 2.49 19.18
C TRP A 203 -14.80 3.75 20.04
N THR A 204 -15.99 4.01 20.61
CA THR A 204 -16.19 5.10 21.57
C THR A 204 -15.31 4.90 22.81
N GLY A 205 -14.39 5.83 23.09
CA GLY A 205 -13.42 5.71 24.18
C GLY A 205 -12.28 4.72 23.91
N ARG A 206 -12.11 4.28 22.65
CA ARG A 206 -11.04 3.38 22.19
C ARG A 206 -10.29 3.96 20.98
N GLU A 207 -10.19 5.27 20.93
CA GLU A 207 -9.55 6.02 19.85
C GLU A 207 -8.04 5.70 19.72
N GLU A 208 -7.38 5.25 20.80
CA GLU A 208 -6.00 4.75 20.75
C GLU A 208 -5.85 3.47 19.90
N GLU A 209 -6.90 2.66 19.71
CA GLU A 209 -6.89 1.48 18.80
C GLU A 209 -6.89 1.89 17.31
N LEU A 210 -7.22 3.16 17.02
CA LEU A 210 -7.41 3.69 15.67
C LEU A 210 -6.30 4.66 15.24
N LYS A 211 -5.28 4.88 16.08
CA LYS A 211 -4.21 5.81 15.76
C LYS A 211 -3.34 5.28 14.63
N LEU A 212 -3.03 6.19 13.71
CA LEU A 212 -2.27 5.95 12.50
C LEU A 212 -0.76 6.07 12.75
N ASP A 213 0.01 5.20 12.10
CA ASP A 213 1.43 5.42 11.88
C ASP A 213 1.65 6.08 10.53
N VAL A 214 2.68 6.91 10.43
CA VAL A 214 3.08 7.54 9.16
C VAL A 214 4.57 7.31 8.97
N SER A 215 5.02 6.99 7.75
CA SER A 215 6.44 6.80 7.46
C SER A 215 6.93 7.66 6.30
N TRP A 216 8.15 8.17 6.40
CA TRP A 216 8.87 8.83 5.34
C TRP A 216 10.09 8.02 4.92
N THR A 217 10.20 7.71 3.63
CA THR A 217 11.46 7.24 3.03
C THR A 217 12.26 8.44 2.56
N TRP A 218 13.20 8.92 3.40
CA TRP A 218 13.99 10.11 3.10
C TRP A 218 15.31 9.73 2.41
N VAL A 219 15.46 10.14 1.16
CA VAL A 219 16.56 9.71 0.28
C VAL A 219 17.26 10.93 -0.34
N ASN A 220 18.02 11.66 0.48
CA ASN A 220 18.72 12.85 0.03
C ASN A 220 19.93 12.49 -0.87
N GLY A 221 19.79 12.75 -2.18
CA GLY A 221 20.89 12.81 -3.16
C GLY A 221 20.68 11.96 -4.41
N SER A 222 20.40 12.60 -5.55
CA SER A 222 20.10 11.95 -6.83
C SER A 222 21.32 11.52 -7.68
N SER A 223 22.56 11.55 -7.16
CA SER A 223 23.74 11.10 -7.91
C SER A 223 24.91 10.58 -7.07
N ALA A 224 25.63 9.59 -7.62
CA ALA A 224 26.86 9.04 -7.04
C ALA A 224 27.97 10.08 -6.85
N GLU A 225 27.90 11.18 -7.60
CA GLU A 225 28.88 12.27 -7.61
C GLU A 225 28.78 13.16 -6.35
N ARG A 226 27.57 13.31 -5.77
CA ARG A 226 27.39 14.08 -4.52
C ARG A 226 28.09 13.45 -3.31
N MET A 227 28.41 12.16 -3.31
CA MET A 227 29.12 11.48 -2.20
C MET A 227 30.47 12.14 -1.84
N ALA A 228 31.13 12.85 -2.78
CA ALA A 228 32.40 13.53 -2.55
C ALA A 228 32.26 14.95 -1.94
N GLN A 229 31.08 15.58 -2.05
CA GLN A 229 30.77 16.92 -1.50
C GLN A 229 29.72 16.87 -0.37
N TRP A 230 29.34 15.67 0.02
CA TRP A 230 28.16 15.33 0.81
C TRP A 230 28.05 16.05 2.17
N ARG A 231 29.18 16.38 2.83
CA ARG A 231 29.15 17.10 4.12
C ARG A 231 28.79 18.59 4.01
N GLU A 232 28.89 19.20 2.83
CA GLU A 232 28.53 20.61 2.62
C GLU A 232 27.17 20.75 1.93
N SER A 233 26.83 19.84 1.01
CA SER A 233 25.59 19.90 0.20
C SER A 233 24.36 19.22 0.80
N VAL A 234 24.47 18.47 1.89
CA VAL A 234 23.32 17.91 2.64
C VAL A 234 22.58 18.98 3.49
N SER A 235 22.89 20.26 3.26
CA SER A 235 22.11 21.41 3.73
C SER A 235 21.08 21.92 2.70
N GLU A 236 21.14 21.47 1.44
CA GLU A 236 20.18 21.79 0.38
C GLU A 236 19.01 20.77 0.36
N GLU A 237 18.32 20.64 1.50
CA GLU A 237 16.94 20.13 1.59
C GLU A 237 16.04 21.37 1.50
N HIS A 238 15.13 21.47 0.53
CA HIS A 238 14.25 22.64 0.34
C HIS A 238 13.20 22.83 1.46
N GLY A 239 13.42 22.21 2.63
CA GLY A 239 12.49 22.12 3.75
C GLY A 239 11.41 21.04 3.59
N GLU A 240 11.40 20.28 2.49
CA GLU A 240 10.27 19.44 2.10
C GLU A 240 9.86 18.44 3.19
N LEU A 241 10.79 17.60 3.66
CA LEU A 241 10.51 16.64 4.74
C LEU A 241 9.99 17.33 6.02
N ARG A 242 10.59 18.46 6.41
CA ARG A 242 10.18 19.28 7.57
C ARG A 242 8.72 19.72 7.43
N TYR A 243 8.36 20.28 6.27
CA TYR A 243 7.02 20.81 6.02
C TYR A 243 6.01 19.70 5.71
N SER A 244 6.42 18.57 5.14
CA SER A 244 5.64 17.35 5.02
C SER A 244 5.23 16.82 6.40
N ILE A 245 6.18 16.71 7.34
CA ILE A 245 5.91 16.32 8.74
C ILE A 245 4.98 17.31 9.44
N ARG A 246 5.18 18.63 9.27
CA ARG A 246 4.22 19.65 9.76
C ARG A 246 2.83 19.46 9.16
N SER A 247 2.74 19.19 7.86
CA SER A 247 1.47 18.99 7.14
C SER A 247 0.69 17.80 7.68
N VAL A 248 1.37 16.69 7.99
CA VAL A 248 0.78 15.50 8.62
C VAL A 248 0.32 15.79 10.05
N GLN A 249 1.14 16.47 10.85
CA GLN A 249 0.79 16.82 12.23
C GLN A 249 -0.46 17.73 12.28
N GLN A 250 -0.54 18.69 11.36
CA GLN A 250 -1.71 19.57 11.23
C GLN A 250 -2.96 18.82 10.73
N SER A 251 -2.80 17.91 9.76
CA SER A 251 -3.92 17.24 9.09
C SER A 251 -4.58 16.13 9.92
N PHE A 252 -3.80 15.41 10.74
CA PHE A 252 -4.31 14.29 11.56
C PHE A 252 -4.49 14.62 13.05
N SER A 253 -4.04 15.77 13.54
CA SER A 253 -4.24 16.21 14.92
C SER A 253 -3.84 15.11 15.94
N ASN A 254 -4.74 14.70 16.83
CA ASN A 254 -4.51 13.69 17.86
C ASN A 254 -4.53 12.23 17.35
N ALA A 255 -4.76 11.98 16.06
CA ALA A 255 -4.89 10.63 15.51
C ALA A 255 -3.55 9.92 15.21
N LEU A 256 -2.42 10.57 15.43
CA LEU A 256 -1.08 10.02 15.18
C LEU A 256 -0.56 9.19 16.37
N ARG A 257 0.07 8.05 16.09
CA ARG A 257 0.77 7.21 17.09
C ARG A 257 2.28 7.37 16.99
N THR A 258 2.86 7.03 15.85
CA THR A 258 4.30 7.07 15.59
C THR A 258 4.57 7.54 14.16
N LEU A 259 5.47 8.49 14.02
CA LEU A 259 6.05 8.95 12.78
C LEU A 259 7.39 8.20 12.62
N HIS A 260 7.56 7.47 11.54
CA HIS A 260 8.75 6.67 11.24
C HIS A 260 9.56 7.39 10.16
N LEU A 261 10.77 7.84 10.49
CA LEU A 261 11.67 8.48 9.54
C LEU A 261 12.77 7.50 9.15
N ILE A 262 12.67 6.93 7.94
CA ILE A 262 13.62 5.99 7.38
C ILE A 262 14.73 6.81 6.70
N VAL A 263 15.97 6.64 7.17
CA VAL A 263 17.11 7.49 6.83
C VAL A 263 18.31 6.67 6.33
N ASN A 264 19.11 7.28 5.45
CA ASN A 264 20.34 6.68 4.94
C ASN A 264 21.39 6.48 6.05
N ASP A 265 22.28 5.51 5.88
CA ASP A 265 23.42 5.30 6.78
C ASP A 265 24.70 4.86 6.05
N TYR A 266 25.84 5.25 6.61
CA TYR A 266 27.14 5.17 5.93
C TYR A 266 28.30 4.90 6.89
N PRO A 267 29.43 4.33 6.41
CA PRO A 267 30.61 4.09 7.23
C PRO A 267 31.20 5.37 7.83
N SER A 268 31.53 5.33 9.12
CA SER A 268 32.14 6.45 9.85
C SER A 268 33.50 6.91 9.31
N PHE A 269 34.17 6.09 8.49
CA PHE A 269 35.46 6.36 7.85
C PHE A 269 35.39 7.08 6.49
N SER A 270 34.27 7.69 6.11
CA SER A 270 34.22 8.59 4.94
C SER A 270 35.32 9.66 5.03
N PRO A 271 36.12 9.88 3.97
CA PRO A 271 37.34 10.67 4.04
C PRO A 271 37.04 12.11 4.47
N PRO A 272 37.73 12.66 5.49
CA PRO A 272 37.41 13.98 6.00
C PRO A 272 37.82 15.07 5.02
N SER A 273 36.84 15.81 4.48
CA SER A 273 37.07 17.20 4.13
C SER A 273 37.41 17.97 5.43
N SER A 274 38.55 18.66 5.40
CA SER A 274 39.01 19.64 6.40
C SER A 274 39.00 19.24 7.90
N SER A 275 40.19 18.83 8.35
CA SER A 275 40.87 19.42 9.52
C SER A 275 40.40 19.22 10.97
N ASP A 276 39.43 18.34 11.27
CA ASP A 276 39.12 17.99 12.68
C ASP A 276 39.55 16.57 13.07
N LEU A 277 40.81 16.48 13.54
CA LEU A 277 41.41 15.31 14.19
C LEU A 277 40.91 15.14 15.64
N TYR A 278 39.59 15.12 15.86
CA TYR A 278 39.01 14.73 17.14
C TYR A 278 38.91 13.20 17.22
N SER A 279 39.36 12.63 18.34
CA SER A 279 39.16 11.22 18.66
C SER A 279 37.67 10.93 18.75
N THR A 280 37.10 10.24 17.76
CA THR A 280 35.71 9.82 17.78
C THR A 280 35.49 8.86 18.96
N PRO A 281 34.55 9.12 19.90
CA PRO A 281 34.31 8.25 21.06
C PRO A 281 33.43 7.03 20.71
N TYR A 282 33.45 6.60 19.46
CA TYR A 282 32.63 5.55 18.87
C TYR A 282 33.51 4.48 18.23
N SER A 283 32.96 3.29 17.98
CA SER A 283 33.75 2.18 17.42
C SER A 283 34.20 2.50 15.99
N PRO A 284 35.38 2.03 15.55
CA PRO A 284 35.71 1.90 14.13
C PRO A 284 34.64 1.16 13.30
N THR A 285 33.81 0.35 13.94
CA THR A 285 32.73 -0.42 13.31
C THR A 285 31.38 0.27 13.33
N SER A 286 31.28 1.51 13.83
CA SER A 286 30.01 2.26 13.88
C SER A 286 29.66 2.81 12.50
N LEU A 287 28.38 2.75 12.14
CA LEU A 287 27.81 3.50 11.02
C LEU A 287 27.21 4.81 11.54
N LEU A 288 27.03 5.77 10.64
CA LEU A 288 26.42 7.06 10.90
C LEU A 288 25.06 7.07 10.21
N ALA A 289 23.97 7.16 10.97
CA ALA A 289 22.63 7.39 10.45
C ALA A 289 22.47 8.89 10.17
N GLN A 290 21.95 9.24 8.99
CA GLN A 290 21.67 10.62 8.60
C GLN A 290 20.51 11.18 9.44
N VAL A 291 20.61 12.44 9.88
CA VAL A 291 19.55 13.12 10.63
C VAL A 291 19.32 14.52 10.06
N PRO A 292 18.07 14.90 9.72
CA PRO A 292 17.78 16.28 9.29
C PRO A 292 18.25 17.30 10.31
N HIS A 293 18.99 18.33 9.87
CA HIS A 293 19.65 19.31 10.75
C HIS A 293 18.69 20.10 11.65
N TRP A 294 17.44 20.25 11.22
CA TRP A 294 16.40 20.97 11.96
C TRP A 294 15.84 20.18 13.17
N LEU A 295 16.17 18.89 13.31
CA LEU A 295 15.73 18.07 14.45
C LEU A 295 16.52 18.36 15.74
N VAL A 296 15.78 18.55 16.83
CA VAL A 296 16.27 18.67 18.20
C VAL A 296 16.38 17.27 18.81
N LEU A 297 17.56 16.65 18.68
CA LEU A 297 17.82 15.24 19.05
C LEU A 297 17.23 14.74 20.39
N PRO A 298 17.22 15.52 21.50
CA PRO A 298 16.58 15.07 22.75
C PRO A 298 15.08 14.76 22.65
N SER A 299 14.38 15.28 21.64
CA SER A 299 12.94 15.10 21.41
C SER A 299 12.58 13.97 20.43
N VAL A 300 13.60 13.27 19.90
CA VAL A 300 13.46 12.24 18.86
C VAL A 300 13.83 10.87 19.43
N ASP A 301 13.09 9.84 19.02
CA ASP A 301 13.33 8.45 19.38
C ASP A 301 14.17 7.74 18.30
N PHE A 302 14.87 6.68 18.70
CA PHE A 302 15.76 5.92 17.82
C PHE A 302 15.42 4.44 17.93
N SER A 303 15.45 3.75 16.80
CA SER A 303 15.13 2.32 16.72
C SER A 303 16.18 1.37 17.31
N GLU A 304 17.33 1.89 17.78
CA GLU A 304 18.41 1.08 18.39
C GLU A 304 17.91 0.41 19.69
N PRO A 305 17.90 -0.94 19.77
CA PRO A 305 17.42 -1.64 20.96
C PRO A 305 18.18 -1.22 22.23
N GLY A 306 17.43 -0.91 23.29
CA GLY A 306 17.98 -0.44 24.56
C GLY A 306 18.11 1.08 24.69
N VAL A 307 17.83 1.86 23.62
CA VAL A 307 17.54 3.30 23.77
C VAL A 307 16.11 3.43 24.32
N PRO A 308 15.90 4.04 25.51
CA PRO A 308 14.55 4.25 26.04
C PRO A 308 13.83 5.32 25.20
N PRO A 309 12.49 5.21 25.00
CA PRO A 309 11.70 6.28 24.43
C PRO A 309 11.88 7.58 25.23
N ARG A 310 12.06 8.68 24.51
CA ARG A 310 12.31 10.03 24.99
C ARG A 310 11.12 10.94 24.70
N SER A 311 10.41 10.69 23.59
CA SER A 311 9.35 11.57 23.13
C SER A 311 7.97 11.19 23.69
N SER A 312 7.21 12.22 24.08
CA SER A 312 5.75 12.13 24.22
C SER A 312 5.07 11.62 22.94
N LYS A 313 3.87 11.00 22.99
CA LYS A 313 3.11 10.67 21.76
C LYS A 313 2.56 11.95 21.08
N PRO A 314 2.42 11.99 19.74
CA PRO A 314 2.98 11.04 18.79
C PRO A 314 4.50 11.07 18.82
N ALA A 315 5.13 9.92 18.66
CA ALA A 315 6.59 9.79 18.66
C ALA A 315 7.17 10.02 17.26
N LEU A 316 8.41 10.51 17.15
CA LEU A 316 9.18 10.48 15.89
C LEU A 316 10.35 9.52 16.08
N MET A 317 10.35 8.43 15.33
CA MET A 317 11.30 7.31 15.43
C MET A 317 12.22 7.33 14.20
N LEU A 318 13.52 7.50 14.42
CA LEU A 318 14.55 7.39 13.39
C LEU A 318 14.94 5.92 13.16
N HIS A 319 14.97 5.51 11.89
CA HIS A 319 15.29 4.16 11.42
C HIS A 319 16.40 4.20 10.35
N PRO A 320 17.65 3.78 10.63
CA PRO A 320 18.66 3.66 9.59
C PRO A 320 18.32 2.54 8.60
N LEU A 321 18.67 2.67 7.31
CA LEU A 321 18.46 1.63 6.30
C LEU A 321 19.04 0.28 6.73
N SER A 322 20.19 0.25 7.41
CA SER A 322 20.79 -0.96 7.98
C SER A 322 19.84 -1.75 8.89
N GLN A 323 18.80 -1.15 9.49
CA GLN A 323 17.79 -1.90 10.25
C GLN A 323 16.89 -2.74 9.34
N ILE A 324 16.44 -2.16 8.22
CA ILE A 324 15.38 -2.74 7.39
C ILE A 324 15.92 -3.51 6.18
N PHE A 325 17.14 -3.23 5.72
CA PHE A 325 17.77 -3.96 4.61
C PHE A 325 18.15 -5.37 5.05
N LYS A 326 17.35 -6.35 4.61
CA LYS A 326 17.53 -7.77 4.94
C LYS A 326 17.53 -8.59 3.65
N ARG A 327 18.26 -9.71 3.65
CA ARG A 327 18.24 -10.71 2.58
C ARG A 327 17.90 -12.09 3.10
N ARG A 328 17.53 -12.99 2.20
CA ARG A 328 17.16 -14.35 2.55
C ARG A 328 18.43 -15.16 2.89
N GLY A 329 18.30 -16.02 3.90
CA GLY A 329 19.30 -17.05 4.20
C GLY A 329 19.35 -18.10 3.10
N SER A 330 20.50 -18.74 2.96
CA SER A 330 20.81 -19.66 1.86
C SER A 330 20.21 -21.06 2.09
N SER A 331 19.83 -21.40 3.32
CA SER A 331 19.31 -22.71 3.70
C SER A 331 18.10 -22.65 4.65
N PRO A 332 17.05 -23.48 4.45
CA PRO A 332 16.06 -23.77 5.49
C PRO A 332 16.58 -24.78 6.54
N VAL A 333 17.81 -25.28 6.40
CA VAL A 333 18.46 -26.26 7.29
C VAL A 333 19.79 -25.70 7.76
N ASP A 334 19.78 -25.21 9.00
CA ASP A 334 20.89 -24.65 9.80
C ASP A 334 22.32 -25.06 9.36
N PRO A 335 23.04 -24.16 8.66
CA PRO A 335 24.47 -24.24 8.43
C PRO A 335 25.22 -23.21 9.29
N GLY A 336 24.82 -23.04 10.56
CA GLY A 336 25.44 -22.11 11.50
C GLY A 336 25.03 -20.67 11.25
N PHE A 337 24.05 -20.20 12.02
CA PHE A 337 23.50 -18.83 12.03
C PHE A 337 24.53 -17.72 11.73
N ASP A 338 25.70 -17.77 12.38
CA ASP A 338 26.80 -16.81 12.21
C ASP A 338 27.30 -16.65 10.76
N ALA A 339 27.29 -17.72 9.95
CA ALA A 339 27.81 -17.71 8.59
C ALA A 339 26.82 -17.09 7.58
N GLU A 340 25.54 -17.43 7.69
CA GLU A 340 24.49 -16.81 6.86
C GLU A 340 24.29 -15.34 7.25
N GLU A 341 24.33 -15.01 8.54
CA GLU A 341 24.29 -13.64 9.04
C GLU A 341 25.50 -12.84 8.53
N GLN A 342 26.70 -13.42 8.53
CA GLN A 342 27.89 -12.78 7.96
C GLN A 342 27.79 -12.55 6.43
N GLU A 343 27.18 -13.47 5.68
CA GLU A 343 26.94 -13.29 4.24
C GLU A 343 25.88 -12.20 3.98
N ALA A 344 24.86 -12.13 4.84
CA ALA A 344 23.83 -11.11 4.82
C ALA A 344 24.37 -9.72 5.20
N GLU A 345 25.26 -9.63 6.20
CA GLU A 345 26.01 -8.40 6.52
C GLU A 345 26.84 -7.91 5.33
N GLN A 346 27.54 -8.81 4.63
CA GLN A 346 28.36 -8.45 3.46
C GLN A 346 27.52 -7.93 2.30
N TRP A 347 26.35 -8.53 2.05
CA TRP A 347 25.38 -8.02 1.08
C TRP A 347 24.84 -6.64 1.49
N ARG A 348 24.38 -6.50 2.75
CA ARG A 348 23.86 -5.21 3.27
C ARG A 348 24.90 -4.09 3.13
N ALA A 349 26.17 -4.40 3.41
CA ALA A 349 27.28 -3.46 3.26
C ALA A 349 27.69 -3.15 1.81
N SER A 350 27.25 -3.93 0.81
CA SER A 350 27.51 -3.64 -0.62
C SER A 350 26.36 -2.88 -1.28
N VAL A 351 25.14 -3.03 -0.78
CA VAL A 351 23.93 -2.34 -1.28
C VAL A 351 23.60 -1.03 -0.55
N LEU A 352 24.23 -0.73 0.59
CA LEU A 352 24.07 0.56 1.28
C LEU A 352 25.31 1.48 1.10
N PRO A 353 25.16 2.82 1.15
CA PRO A 353 23.90 3.58 1.18
C PRO A 353 23.11 3.48 -0.13
N SER A 354 21.78 3.56 -0.06
CA SER A 354 20.88 3.58 -1.23
C SER A 354 20.39 4.99 -1.55
N PHE A 355 20.22 5.29 -2.82
CA PHE A 355 19.76 6.58 -3.38
C PHE A 355 18.56 6.38 -4.32
N ASN A 356 17.79 5.32 -4.08
CA ASN A 356 16.67 4.92 -4.92
C ASN A 356 15.48 4.55 -4.03
N SER A 357 14.36 5.27 -4.20
CA SER A 357 13.16 5.03 -3.40
C SER A 357 12.67 3.59 -3.52
N LEU A 358 12.70 2.99 -4.73
CA LEU A 358 12.27 1.61 -4.96
C LEU A 358 13.09 0.57 -4.16
N SER A 359 14.40 0.81 -4.02
CA SER A 359 15.32 -0.01 -3.21
C SER A 359 15.03 0.08 -1.71
N VAL A 360 14.68 1.28 -1.22
CA VAL A 360 14.30 1.49 0.19
C VAL A 360 12.90 0.93 0.47
N GLU A 361 11.95 1.21 -0.42
CA GLU A 361 10.57 0.77 -0.36
C GLU A 361 10.47 -0.75 -0.29
N SER A 362 11.21 -1.49 -1.14
CA SER A 362 11.19 -2.97 -1.18
C SER A 362 11.54 -3.64 0.16
N GLN A 363 12.17 -2.90 1.08
CA GLN A 363 12.56 -3.35 2.41
C GLN A 363 11.62 -2.90 3.54
N LEU A 364 10.63 -2.03 3.29
CA LEU A 364 9.76 -1.46 4.33
C LEU A 364 8.93 -2.48 5.14
N ALA A 365 8.68 -3.69 4.61
CA ALA A 365 7.99 -4.75 5.37
C ALA A 365 8.79 -5.21 6.62
N ASN A 366 10.09 -4.93 6.65
CA ASN A 366 11.00 -5.18 7.77
C ASN A 366 10.94 -4.12 8.86
N LEU A 367 10.12 -3.07 8.72
CA LEU A 367 9.91 -2.08 9.77
C LEU A 367 9.26 -2.72 11.00
N ASP A 368 9.91 -2.52 12.14
CA ASP A 368 9.48 -3.00 13.45
C ASP A 368 8.77 -1.89 14.24
N HIS A 369 8.01 -2.28 15.27
CA HIS A 369 7.20 -1.37 16.13
C HIS A 369 6.10 -0.55 15.41
N VAL A 370 5.80 -0.88 14.16
CA VAL A 370 4.69 -0.37 13.35
C VAL A 370 3.38 -1.13 13.60
N GLY A 371 2.25 -0.46 13.45
CA GLY A 371 0.89 -0.98 13.59
C GLY A 371 0.35 -1.65 12.33
N ASP A 372 -0.95 -1.93 12.31
CA ASP A 372 -1.59 -2.66 11.19
C ASP A 372 -1.75 -1.82 9.92
N THR A 373 -1.79 -0.50 10.06
CA THR A 373 -1.92 0.48 8.97
C THR A 373 -0.80 1.52 9.09
N LEU A 374 -0.17 1.82 7.96
CA LEU A 374 0.86 2.83 7.79
C LEU A 374 0.45 3.75 6.63
N LEU A 375 0.57 5.07 6.81
CA LEU A 375 0.58 6.02 5.69
C LEU A 375 2.01 6.23 5.24
N CYS A 376 2.38 5.68 4.08
CA CYS A 376 3.72 5.88 3.51
C CYS A 376 3.75 7.16 2.68
N LEU A 377 4.77 7.97 2.91
CA LEU A 377 5.05 9.23 2.23
C LEU A 377 6.51 9.25 1.74
N ASN A 378 6.73 9.97 0.66
CA ASN A 378 8.03 10.51 0.31
C ASN A 378 8.14 11.93 0.90
N ASP A 379 9.33 12.53 0.88
CA ASP A 379 9.58 13.87 1.44
C ASP A 379 8.88 15.00 0.68
N ASP A 380 8.59 14.79 -0.60
CA ASP A 380 7.86 15.68 -1.52
C ASP A 380 6.32 15.60 -1.39
N PHE A 381 5.78 14.78 -0.47
CA PHE A 381 4.33 14.61 -0.29
C PHE A 381 3.79 15.47 0.86
N PHE A 382 2.70 16.20 0.62
CA PHE A 382 2.10 17.14 1.58
C PHE A 382 0.59 16.98 1.71
N LEU A 383 0.05 17.34 2.88
CA LEU A 383 -1.38 17.30 3.20
C LEU A 383 -1.91 18.71 3.51
N MET A 384 -2.87 19.21 2.72
CA MET A 384 -3.39 20.59 2.89
C MET A 384 -4.76 20.67 3.58
N GLN A 385 -5.37 19.54 3.94
CA GLN A 385 -6.72 19.46 4.51
C GLN A 385 -6.76 18.57 5.75
N GLU A 386 -7.72 18.83 6.64
CA GLU A 386 -7.96 17.98 7.81
C GLU A 386 -8.51 16.61 7.37
N LEU A 387 -7.87 15.54 7.84
CA LEU A 387 -8.17 14.14 7.52
C LEU A 387 -8.63 13.39 8.77
N SER A 388 -9.20 12.20 8.59
CA SER A 388 -9.42 11.21 9.65
C SER A 388 -8.65 9.92 9.32
N PRO A 389 -8.42 9.02 10.30
CA PRO A 389 -7.85 7.70 10.01
C PRO A 389 -8.56 6.96 8.88
N SER A 390 -9.88 7.14 8.72
CA SER A 390 -10.69 6.48 7.71
C SER A 390 -10.60 7.08 6.30
N ASP A 391 -9.93 8.23 6.12
CA ASP A 391 -9.40 8.62 4.81
C ASP A 391 -8.25 7.71 4.35
N ILE A 392 -7.57 7.02 5.28
CA ILE A 392 -6.45 6.11 5.00
C ILE A 392 -6.90 4.65 5.07
N SER A 393 -7.54 4.23 6.16
CA SER A 393 -7.95 2.84 6.40
C SER A 393 -9.07 2.78 7.45
N SER A 394 -9.99 1.84 7.31
CA SER A 394 -11.08 1.63 8.27
C SER A 394 -11.15 0.17 8.71
N PRO A 395 -11.39 -0.14 10.00
CA PRO A 395 -11.63 -1.50 10.45
C PRO A 395 -12.82 -2.19 9.75
N LEU A 396 -13.77 -1.44 9.20
CA LEU A 396 -14.92 -2.01 8.48
C LEU A 396 -14.60 -2.43 7.04
N THR A 397 -13.61 -1.79 6.40
CA THR A 397 -13.39 -1.90 4.95
C THR A 397 -11.94 -2.14 4.52
N GLY A 398 -10.98 -2.13 5.45
CA GLY A 398 -9.56 -2.20 5.12
C GLY A 398 -8.99 -0.87 4.57
N PRO A 399 -7.83 -0.93 3.88
CA PRO A 399 -7.15 0.25 3.35
C PRO A 399 -7.92 0.89 2.18
N VAL A 400 -7.67 2.19 2.00
CA VAL A 400 -8.17 3.01 0.89
C VAL A 400 -7.11 3.08 -0.21
N PHE A 401 -7.41 2.51 -1.38
CA PHE A 401 -6.57 2.61 -2.58
C PHE A 401 -7.06 3.73 -3.50
N ARG A 402 -6.13 4.41 -4.18
CA ARG A 402 -6.40 5.53 -5.11
C ARG A 402 -5.66 5.29 -6.43
N PHE A 403 -6.39 5.34 -7.55
CA PHE A 403 -5.87 4.99 -8.87
C PHE A 403 -6.33 5.97 -9.95
N GLN A 404 -5.53 6.13 -11.00
CA GLN A 404 -5.92 6.74 -12.27
C GLN A 404 -6.36 5.62 -13.22
N ARG A 405 -7.68 5.39 -13.31
CA ARG A 405 -8.24 4.24 -14.04
C ARG A 405 -8.20 4.39 -15.56
N ASP A 406 -8.08 5.63 -16.04
CA ASP A 406 -7.83 6.02 -17.42
C ASP A 406 -6.37 5.81 -17.87
N LEU A 407 -5.45 5.53 -16.94
CA LEU A 407 -4.03 5.29 -17.22
C LEU A 407 -3.63 3.83 -16.93
N PRO A 408 -3.85 2.89 -17.87
CA PRO A 408 -3.54 1.47 -17.69
C PRO A 408 -2.05 1.15 -17.85
N VAL A 409 -1.51 0.40 -16.90
CA VAL A 409 -0.16 -0.20 -16.97
C VAL A 409 -0.27 -1.61 -17.58
N SER A 410 0.46 -1.84 -18.67
CA SER A 410 0.57 -3.14 -19.34
C SER A 410 1.60 -4.07 -18.69
N SER A 411 1.48 -5.38 -18.89
CA SER A 411 2.46 -6.37 -18.43
C SER A 411 3.70 -6.36 -19.33
N VAL A 412 4.90 -6.18 -18.77
CA VAL A 412 6.17 -6.18 -19.51
C VAL A 412 7.12 -7.24 -18.91
N SER A 413 7.46 -8.26 -19.71
CA SER A 413 8.37 -9.32 -19.27
C SER A 413 9.82 -8.81 -19.11
N PRO A 414 10.63 -9.43 -18.24
CA PRO A 414 12.04 -9.08 -18.05
C PRO A 414 12.84 -8.87 -19.35
N ASP A 415 12.63 -9.76 -20.33
CA ASP A 415 13.33 -9.74 -21.61
C ASP A 415 12.88 -8.59 -22.55
N ALA A 416 11.81 -7.86 -22.21
CA ALA A 416 11.31 -6.70 -22.92
C ALA A 416 11.48 -5.38 -22.13
N THR A 417 12.02 -5.44 -20.92
CA THR A 417 12.19 -4.29 -20.00
C THR A 417 13.37 -3.41 -20.43
N HIS A 418 13.21 -2.64 -21.51
CA HIS A 418 14.30 -1.91 -22.16
C HIS A 418 14.18 -0.39 -22.12
N ASP A 419 12.95 0.13 -22.09
CA ASP A 419 12.68 1.57 -22.20
C ASP A 419 12.56 2.24 -20.82
N ASP A 420 12.82 3.55 -20.80
CA ASP A 420 12.83 4.46 -19.64
C ASP A 420 13.77 4.03 -18.49
N PRO A 421 15.08 4.33 -18.57
CA PRO A 421 16.00 4.04 -17.48
C PRO A 421 15.72 4.90 -16.24
N ASP A 422 15.35 6.17 -16.36
CA ASP A 422 15.35 7.08 -15.19
C ASP A 422 13.95 7.32 -14.57
N GLY A 423 12.86 6.93 -15.25
CA GLY A 423 11.48 7.01 -14.77
C GLY A 423 10.91 5.71 -14.16
N GLU A 424 9.66 5.78 -13.69
CA GLU A 424 9.00 4.68 -12.94
C GLU A 424 8.30 3.62 -13.81
N TRP A 425 8.04 3.93 -15.08
CA TRP A 425 7.24 3.09 -15.99
C TRP A 425 7.81 1.70 -16.20
N ARG A 426 9.15 1.61 -16.23
CA ARG A 426 9.89 0.36 -16.34
C ARG A 426 9.59 -0.59 -15.18
N GLY A 427 9.59 -0.07 -13.96
CA GLY A 427 9.28 -0.84 -12.75
C GLY A 427 7.79 -1.20 -12.65
N LEU A 428 6.90 -0.30 -13.10
CA LEU A 428 5.46 -0.56 -13.18
C LEU A 428 5.15 -1.74 -14.14
N GLY A 429 5.72 -1.74 -15.34
CA GLY A 429 5.52 -2.81 -16.33
C GLY A 429 6.00 -4.18 -15.85
N TYR A 430 7.18 -4.24 -15.24
CA TYR A 430 7.72 -5.47 -14.64
C TYR A 430 6.89 -5.95 -13.43
N SER A 431 6.43 -5.03 -12.58
CA SER A 431 5.55 -5.35 -11.45
C SER A 431 4.20 -5.90 -11.92
N ASN A 432 3.66 -5.37 -13.02
CA ASN A 432 2.45 -5.91 -13.64
C ASN A 432 2.67 -7.27 -14.32
N TRP A 433 3.90 -7.57 -14.78
CA TRP A 433 4.26 -8.92 -15.24
C TRP A 433 4.29 -9.93 -14.08
N LEU A 434 4.89 -9.58 -12.92
CA LEU A 434 4.86 -10.43 -11.72
C LEU A 434 3.41 -10.73 -11.28
N LEU A 435 2.54 -9.71 -11.25
CA LEU A 435 1.11 -9.88 -10.98
C LEU A 435 0.42 -10.74 -12.04
N SER A 436 0.83 -10.67 -13.31
CA SER A 436 0.26 -11.47 -14.39
C SER A 436 0.70 -12.94 -14.33
N GLN A 437 1.95 -13.22 -13.93
CA GLN A 437 2.39 -14.59 -13.62
C GLN A 437 1.63 -15.20 -12.44
N ARG A 438 1.12 -14.37 -11.52
CA ARG A 438 0.38 -14.84 -10.34
C ARG A 438 -1.15 -14.85 -10.48
N PHE A 439 -1.75 -13.94 -11.25
CA PHE A 439 -3.22 -13.76 -11.27
C PHE A 439 -3.83 -13.82 -12.67
N GLY A 440 -3.04 -14.12 -13.69
CA GLY A 440 -3.43 -14.03 -15.09
C GLY A 440 -3.18 -12.64 -15.68
N GLU A 441 -2.98 -12.63 -16.99
CA GLU A 441 -2.61 -11.44 -17.75
C GLU A 441 -3.77 -10.43 -17.84
N ARG A 442 -3.51 -9.19 -17.43
CA ARG A 442 -4.37 -8.02 -17.64
C ARG A 442 -3.55 -6.73 -17.47
N ALA A 443 -4.01 -5.64 -18.10
CA ALA A 443 -3.59 -4.31 -17.72
C ALA A 443 -4.20 -3.94 -16.35
N ARG A 444 -3.52 -3.11 -15.57
CA ARG A 444 -3.96 -2.67 -14.23
C ARG A 444 -3.74 -1.16 -14.08
N PRO A 445 -4.63 -0.41 -13.41
CA PRO A 445 -4.60 1.05 -13.41
C PRO A 445 -3.40 1.60 -12.64
N TYR A 446 -2.88 2.76 -13.07
CA TYR A 446 -1.82 3.48 -12.39
C TYR A 446 -2.26 3.95 -10.98
N LEU A 447 -1.33 4.00 -10.01
CA LEU A 447 -1.61 4.50 -8.67
C LEU A 447 -1.30 5.99 -8.60
N VAL A 448 -2.29 6.81 -8.20
CA VAL A 448 -2.10 8.27 -8.03
C VAL A 448 -0.81 8.54 -7.22
N HIS A 449 0.05 9.43 -7.73
CA HIS A 449 1.34 9.75 -7.13
C HIS A 449 1.16 10.66 -5.90
N GLU A 450 0.77 10.03 -4.79
CA GLU A 450 0.47 10.63 -3.50
C GLU A 450 0.71 9.62 -2.35
N GLY A 451 0.44 10.03 -1.10
CA GLY A 451 0.59 9.18 0.08
C GLY A 451 -0.18 7.87 0.03
N LYS A 452 0.49 6.77 0.38
CA LYS A 452 0.01 5.40 0.19
C LYS A 452 -0.57 4.83 1.48
N SER A 453 -1.83 4.35 1.44
CA SER A 453 -2.41 3.55 2.52
C SER A 453 -1.89 2.12 2.48
N VAL A 454 -1.09 1.73 3.46
CA VAL A 454 -0.41 0.44 3.51
C VAL A 454 -0.93 -0.39 4.68
N SER A 455 -1.41 -1.59 4.39
CA SER A 455 -1.64 -2.61 5.43
C SER A 455 -0.34 -3.40 5.65
N MET A 456 0.28 -3.25 6.82
CA MET A 456 1.56 -3.92 7.13
C MET A 456 1.48 -5.46 7.04
N PRO A 457 0.40 -6.13 7.48
CA PRO A 457 0.22 -7.56 7.25
C PRO A 457 0.16 -7.97 5.77
N MET A 458 -0.42 -7.14 4.89
CA MET A 458 -0.44 -7.38 3.43
C MET A 458 0.93 -7.15 2.80
N LEU A 459 1.64 -6.09 3.21
CA LEU A 459 3.01 -5.83 2.76
C LEU A 459 3.98 -6.96 3.14
N ARG A 460 3.82 -7.55 4.33
CA ARG A 460 4.59 -8.73 4.77
C ARG A 460 4.22 -10.01 4.00
N GLU A 461 2.95 -10.15 3.58
CA GLU A 461 2.52 -11.25 2.70
C GLU A 461 3.12 -11.11 1.29
N VAL A 462 3.08 -9.91 0.70
CA VAL A 462 3.74 -9.59 -0.58
C VAL A 462 5.24 -9.86 -0.52
N GLN A 463 5.90 -9.43 0.56
CA GLN A 463 7.32 -9.73 0.75
C GLN A 463 7.59 -11.24 0.83
N ARG A 464 6.72 -12.04 1.46
CA ARG A 464 6.86 -13.49 1.49
C ARG A 464 6.75 -14.14 0.10
N VAL A 465 5.92 -13.59 -0.79
CA VAL A 465 5.72 -14.11 -2.15
C VAL A 465 6.88 -13.75 -3.09
N TRP A 466 7.36 -12.50 -3.02
CA TRP A 466 8.39 -11.95 -3.93
C TRP A 466 9.67 -11.51 -3.19
N VAL A 467 10.10 -12.27 -2.18
CA VAL A 467 11.26 -11.91 -1.34
C VAL A 467 12.54 -11.76 -2.17
N ASP A 468 12.71 -12.59 -3.20
CA ASP A 468 13.91 -12.61 -4.03
C ASP A 468 13.93 -11.35 -4.93
N GLU A 469 12.83 -11.06 -5.64
CA GLU A 469 12.68 -9.88 -6.51
C GLU A 469 12.78 -8.54 -5.74
N LEU A 470 12.27 -8.49 -4.51
CA LEU A 470 12.41 -7.31 -3.64
C LEU A 470 13.84 -7.15 -3.09
N THR A 471 14.57 -8.26 -2.88
CA THR A 471 15.99 -8.25 -2.50
C THR A 471 16.87 -7.80 -3.67
N GLU A 472 16.55 -8.22 -4.90
CA GLU A 472 17.20 -7.73 -6.13
C GLU A 472 16.94 -6.23 -6.33
N THR A 473 15.69 -5.79 -6.15
CA THR A 473 15.32 -4.35 -6.19
C THR A 473 16.09 -3.55 -5.14
N ALA A 474 16.26 -4.09 -3.92
CA ALA A 474 17.03 -3.45 -2.86
C ALA A 474 18.51 -3.24 -3.24
N ALA A 475 19.09 -4.09 -4.09
CA ALA A 475 20.45 -3.92 -4.58
C ALA A 475 20.62 -2.78 -5.60
N SER A 476 19.52 -2.24 -6.14
CA SER A 476 19.53 -1.11 -7.07
C SER A 476 19.77 0.22 -6.34
N ARG A 477 21.03 0.53 -6.04
CA ARG A 477 21.43 1.75 -5.30
C ARG A 477 21.04 3.08 -5.97
N PHE A 478 20.84 3.07 -7.29
CA PHE A 478 20.42 4.21 -8.08
C PHE A 478 19.34 3.73 -9.07
N ARG A 479 18.24 4.48 -9.18
CA ARG A 479 17.12 4.15 -10.07
C ARG A 479 17.61 3.89 -11.50
N GLY A 480 17.04 2.87 -12.15
CA GLY A 480 17.33 2.53 -13.53
C GLY A 480 18.59 1.73 -13.80
N LYS A 481 19.47 1.57 -12.79
CA LYS A 481 20.78 0.95 -13.00
C LYS A 481 20.76 -0.57 -12.79
N ALA A 482 19.74 -1.09 -12.10
CA ALA A 482 19.40 -2.51 -12.13
C ALA A 482 18.61 -2.86 -13.40
N PRO A 483 18.69 -4.11 -13.91
CA PRO A 483 17.90 -4.56 -15.05
C PRO A 483 16.41 -4.66 -14.74
N LEU A 484 16.05 -4.92 -13.49
CA LEU A 484 14.70 -5.11 -12.99
C LEU A 484 14.57 -4.39 -11.64
N GLU A 485 13.48 -3.63 -11.47
CA GLU A 485 13.15 -2.93 -10.23
C GLU A 485 11.64 -3.08 -10.00
N VAL A 486 11.23 -3.49 -8.80
CA VAL A 486 9.82 -3.63 -8.44
C VAL A 486 9.27 -2.30 -7.91
N GLN A 487 8.15 -1.86 -8.48
CA GLN A 487 7.34 -0.78 -7.92
C GLN A 487 6.43 -1.39 -6.84
N LEU A 488 6.86 -1.28 -5.58
CA LEU A 488 6.25 -2.01 -4.46
C LEU A 488 4.78 -1.65 -4.24
N TRP A 489 4.41 -0.38 -4.35
CA TRP A 489 3.04 0.06 -4.09
C TRP A 489 2.08 -0.46 -5.16
N PHE A 490 2.52 -0.47 -6.42
CA PHE A 490 1.79 -1.08 -7.51
C PHE A 490 1.62 -2.59 -7.31
N LEU A 491 2.68 -3.29 -6.92
CA LEU A 491 2.63 -4.71 -6.59
C LEU A 491 1.65 -4.99 -5.43
N LEU A 492 1.75 -4.24 -4.34
CA LEU A 492 0.96 -4.42 -3.12
C LEU A 492 -0.53 -4.18 -3.33
N PHE A 493 -0.93 -3.05 -3.90
CA PHE A 493 -2.34 -2.67 -3.96
C PHE A 493 -3.12 -3.61 -4.89
N HIS A 494 -2.53 -3.92 -6.04
CA HIS A 494 -3.10 -4.91 -6.97
C HIS A 494 -3.04 -6.33 -6.41
N TYR A 495 -2.00 -6.71 -5.65
CA TYR A 495 -2.01 -7.98 -4.93
C TYR A 495 -3.21 -8.09 -4.01
N THR A 496 -3.49 -7.10 -3.15
CA THR A 496 -4.67 -7.14 -2.26
C THR A 496 -5.99 -7.25 -3.04
N ILE A 497 -6.14 -6.51 -4.15
CA ILE A 497 -7.34 -6.58 -5.02
C ILE A 497 -7.52 -7.98 -5.63
N GLU A 498 -6.46 -8.56 -6.19
CA GLU A 498 -6.50 -9.88 -6.83
C GLU A 498 -6.62 -11.01 -5.80
N LYS A 499 -6.09 -10.83 -4.59
CA LYS A 499 -6.27 -11.75 -3.46
C LYS A 499 -7.69 -11.74 -2.92
N HIS A 500 -8.37 -10.59 -2.90
CA HIS A 500 -9.80 -10.55 -2.60
C HIS A 500 -10.62 -11.29 -3.67
N ARG A 501 -10.32 -11.06 -4.95
CA ARG A 501 -10.93 -11.78 -6.07
C ARG A 501 -10.73 -13.29 -5.95
N GLU A 502 -9.51 -13.73 -5.63
CA GLU A 502 -9.17 -15.13 -5.40
C GLU A 502 -9.90 -15.71 -4.18
N ALA A 503 -10.04 -14.94 -3.09
CA ALA A 503 -10.79 -15.33 -1.90
C ALA A 503 -12.29 -15.55 -2.19
N LEU A 504 -12.91 -14.69 -3.01
CA LEU A 504 -14.29 -14.86 -3.48
C LEU A 504 -14.43 -16.16 -4.30
N LEU A 505 -13.58 -16.35 -5.30
CA LEU A 505 -13.62 -17.51 -6.19
C LEU A 505 -13.37 -18.82 -5.43
N TRP A 506 -12.39 -18.86 -4.53
CA TRP A 506 -12.11 -20.04 -3.74
C TRP A 506 -13.17 -20.31 -2.66
N SER A 507 -13.77 -19.28 -2.07
CA SER A 507 -14.92 -19.47 -1.16
C SER A 507 -16.09 -20.15 -1.88
N PHE A 508 -16.38 -19.76 -3.12
CA PHE A 508 -17.44 -20.39 -3.91
C PHE A 508 -17.05 -21.78 -4.45
N LEU A 509 -15.89 -21.92 -5.09
CA LEU A 509 -15.48 -23.16 -5.74
C LEU A 509 -14.99 -24.21 -4.72
N GLY A 510 -14.11 -23.83 -3.81
CA GLY A 510 -13.41 -24.75 -2.90
C GLY A 510 -14.05 -24.93 -1.52
N LEU A 511 -14.87 -24.00 -1.03
CA LEU A 511 -15.54 -24.15 0.26
C LEU A 511 -17.05 -24.39 0.15
N HIS A 512 -17.75 -23.69 -0.75
CA HIS A 512 -19.20 -23.86 -0.93
C HIS A 512 -19.51 -25.10 -1.79
N SER A 513 -18.87 -25.24 -2.94
CA SER A 513 -19.26 -26.20 -3.97
C SER A 513 -18.59 -27.57 -3.84
N ASP A 514 -17.37 -27.66 -3.30
CA ASP A 514 -16.83 -28.91 -2.75
C ASP A 514 -17.50 -29.14 -1.39
N THR A 515 -18.48 -30.04 -1.34
CA THR A 515 -19.35 -30.22 -0.18
C THR A 515 -18.79 -31.18 0.86
N ASN A 516 -17.91 -32.08 0.42
CA ASN A 516 -17.33 -33.13 1.25
C ASN A 516 -15.86 -32.85 1.66
N GLN A 517 -15.23 -31.84 1.07
CA GLN A 517 -13.83 -31.43 1.23
C GLN A 517 -12.80 -32.50 0.82
N ASP A 518 -13.10 -33.33 -0.18
CA ASP A 518 -12.17 -34.31 -0.73
C ASP A 518 -11.25 -33.74 -1.84
N GLY A 519 -11.52 -32.52 -2.32
CA GLY A 519 -10.73 -31.83 -3.34
C GLY A 519 -11.08 -32.19 -4.79
N VAL A 520 -12.12 -33.00 -5.02
CA VAL A 520 -12.64 -33.31 -6.36
C VAL A 520 -14.14 -33.05 -6.46
N PHE A 521 -14.57 -32.44 -7.56
CA PHE A 521 -15.99 -32.28 -7.86
C PHE A 521 -16.58 -33.58 -8.41
N SER A 522 -17.46 -34.21 -7.63
CA SER A 522 -18.33 -35.26 -8.12
C SER A 522 -19.34 -34.71 -9.16
N PRO A 523 -19.96 -35.55 -10.02
CA PRO A 523 -21.00 -35.10 -10.94
C PRO A 523 -22.21 -34.43 -10.26
N ALA A 524 -22.48 -34.75 -8.99
CA ALA A 524 -23.56 -34.13 -8.22
C ALA A 524 -23.20 -32.68 -7.82
N GLU A 525 -21.98 -32.46 -7.34
CA GLU A 525 -21.50 -31.12 -6.94
C GLU A 525 -21.34 -30.20 -8.15
N ARG A 526 -20.91 -30.74 -9.31
CA ARG A 526 -20.89 -29.98 -10.57
C ARG A 526 -22.28 -29.51 -10.98
N LEU A 527 -23.28 -30.38 -10.90
CA LEU A 527 -24.66 -30.02 -11.21
C LEU A 527 -25.20 -28.98 -10.22
N GLU A 528 -24.90 -29.10 -8.94
CA GLU A 528 -25.37 -28.14 -7.93
C GLU A 528 -24.67 -26.78 -8.02
N LEU A 529 -23.36 -26.76 -8.31
CA LEU A 529 -22.62 -25.53 -8.65
C LEU A 529 -23.29 -24.81 -9.83
N LEU A 530 -23.59 -25.54 -10.92
CA LEU A 530 -24.28 -24.99 -12.08
C LEU A 530 -25.70 -24.49 -11.75
N ASN A 531 -26.49 -25.26 -11.00
CA ASN A 531 -27.81 -24.86 -10.51
C ASN A 531 -27.75 -23.55 -9.70
N HIS A 532 -26.78 -23.44 -8.80
CA HIS A 532 -26.57 -22.25 -7.96
C HIS A 532 -26.19 -21.04 -8.79
N LEU A 533 -25.40 -21.20 -9.86
CA LEU A 533 -25.16 -20.16 -10.85
C LEU A 533 -26.40 -19.81 -11.68
N GLY A 534 -27.45 -20.63 -11.68
CA GLY A 534 -28.66 -20.43 -12.48
C GLY A 534 -28.62 -21.13 -13.84
N VAL A 535 -27.62 -21.98 -14.08
CA VAL A 535 -27.59 -22.89 -15.22
C VAL A 535 -28.55 -24.04 -14.92
N GLN A 536 -29.70 -24.06 -15.57
CA GLN A 536 -30.72 -25.09 -15.40
C GLN A 536 -30.93 -25.85 -16.71
N SER A 537 -31.10 -27.17 -16.61
CA SER A 537 -31.47 -27.96 -17.79
C SER A 537 -32.91 -27.68 -18.21
N THR A 538 -33.12 -27.58 -19.52
CA THR A 538 -34.47 -27.45 -20.11
C THR A 538 -35.27 -28.76 -20.07
N ASN A 539 -34.63 -29.88 -19.70
CA ASN A 539 -35.20 -31.22 -19.77
C ASN A 539 -35.18 -31.92 -18.40
N THR A 540 -36.35 -31.97 -17.74
CA THR A 540 -36.51 -32.56 -16.40
C THR A 540 -36.28 -34.07 -16.34
N PHE A 541 -36.17 -34.77 -17.47
CA PHE A 541 -35.96 -36.22 -17.53
C PHE A 541 -34.50 -36.62 -17.74
N SER A 542 -33.62 -35.70 -18.12
CA SER A 542 -32.17 -35.95 -18.30
C SER A 542 -31.37 -34.66 -18.04
N PRO A 543 -31.30 -34.20 -16.79
CA PRO A 543 -30.80 -32.87 -16.44
C PRO A 543 -29.30 -32.65 -16.71
N SER A 544 -28.53 -33.69 -17.03
CA SER A 544 -27.10 -33.61 -17.35
C SER A 544 -26.79 -33.58 -18.85
N THR A 545 -27.76 -33.85 -19.74
CA THR A 545 -27.51 -33.96 -21.20
C THR A 545 -28.02 -32.76 -22.01
N ASP A 546 -28.92 -31.94 -21.45
CA ASP A 546 -29.46 -30.73 -22.07
C ASP A 546 -29.14 -29.49 -21.19
N LEU A 547 -27.85 -29.22 -20.98
CA LEU A 547 -27.38 -27.97 -20.37
C LEU A 547 -27.13 -26.91 -21.46
N PRO A 548 -27.37 -25.61 -21.20
CA PRO A 548 -27.03 -24.55 -22.15
C PRO A 548 -25.51 -24.44 -22.32
N THR A 549 -25.07 -23.89 -23.46
CA THR A 549 -23.63 -23.65 -23.73
C THR A 549 -23.07 -22.47 -22.94
N SER A 550 -23.90 -21.50 -22.59
CA SER A 550 -23.48 -20.28 -21.88
C SER A 550 -24.56 -19.75 -20.94
N LEU A 551 -24.14 -18.87 -20.04
CA LEU A 551 -24.97 -18.15 -19.09
C LEU A 551 -24.64 -16.65 -19.17
N HIS A 552 -25.62 -15.83 -19.54
CA HIS A 552 -25.53 -14.39 -19.36
C HIS A 552 -25.62 -14.04 -17.87
N ALA A 553 -24.65 -13.30 -17.35
CA ALA A 553 -24.67 -12.85 -15.96
C ALA A 553 -25.85 -11.88 -15.72
N SER A 554 -26.42 -11.94 -14.53
CA SER A 554 -27.42 -10.98 -14.07
C SER A 554 -26.71 -9.69 -13.66
N THR A 555 -27.23 -8.54 -14.08
CA THR A 555 -26.69 -7.24 -13.65
C THR A 555 -26.94 -7.05 -12.15
N PRO A 556 -25.88 -6.89 -11.32
CA PRO A 556 -26.07 -6.61 -9.90
C PRO A 556 -26.78 -5.27 -9.67
N ARG A 557 -27.48 -5.17 -8.54
CA ARG A 557 -27.96 -3.90 -7.97
C ARG A 557 -27.40 -3.83 -6.55
N ARG A 558 -26.68 -2.75 -6.19
CA ARG A 558 -25.89 -2.65 -4.96
C ARG A 558 -26.11 -1.32 -4.24
N THR A 559 -26.20 -1.37 -2.92
CA THR A 559 -26.38 -0.20 -2.04
C THR A 559 -25.34 -0.13 -0.92
N SER A 560 -24.26 -0.92 -0.99
CA SER A 560 -23.22 -0.98 0.05
C SER A 560 -22.58 0.38 0.34
N LEU A 561 -22.26 1.18 -0.68
CA LEU A 561 -21.71 2.53 -0.50
C LEU A 561 -22.72 3.50 0.12
N ALA A 562 -23.96 3.48 -0.38
CA ALA A 562 -25.02 4.39 0.06
C ALA A 562 -25.52 4.13 1.49
N ASP A 563 -25.54 2.85 1.91
CA ASP A 563 -26.13 2.42 3.19
C ASP A 563 -25.09 1.80 4.14
N SER A 564 -24.46 0.69 3.74
CA SER A 564 -23.57 -0.08 4.63
C SER A 564 -22.32 0.71 5.04
N LEU A 565 -21.83 1.58 4.15
CA LEU A 565 -20.71 2.50 4.36
C LEU A 565 -21.16 3.96 4.47
N SER A 566 -22.45 4.19 4.71
CA SER A 566 -22.99 5.51 5.02
C SER A 566 -22.37 6.10 6.29
N SER A 567 -22.53 7.42 6.44
CA SER A 567 -22.26 8.16 7.68
C SER A 567 -22.83 7.46 8.92
N THR A 568 -24.05 6.94 8.84
CA THR A 568 -24.75 6.25 9.94
C THR A 568 -23.96 5.05 10.46
N SER A 569 -23.30 4.28 9.58
CA SER A 569 -22.52 3.09 10.00
C SER A 569 -21.23 3.46 10.72
N TYR A 570 -20.60 4.57 10.34
CA TYR A 570 -19.46 5.13 11.07
C TYR A 570 -19.90 5.69 12.43
N ASP A 571 -21.00 6.46 12.45
CA ASP A 571 -21.55 7.06 13.66
C ASP A 571 -22.02 6.01 14.68
N ASP A 572 -22.72 4.96 14.23
CA ASP A 572 -23.17 3.87 15.12
C ASP A 572 -21.99 3.09 15.72
N THR A 573 -20.86 2.98 15.02
CA THR A 573 -19.66 2.28 15.52
C THR A 573 -18.75 3.15 16.37
N GLY A 574 -18.90 4.48 16.30
CA GLY A 574 -17.98 5.44 16.92
C GLY A 574 -16.68 5.62 16.13
N LEU A 575 -16.64 5.25 14.85
CA LEU A 575 -15.54 5.55 13.94
C LEU A 575 -15.66 6.99 13.43
N GLN A 576 -14.53 7.65 13.17
CA GLN A 576 -14.54 8.92 12.45
C GLN A 576 -14.82 8.66 10.97
N GLN A 577 -15.77 9.39 10.39
CA GLN A 577 -15.99 9.35 8.94
C GLN A 577 -14.76 9.87 8.17
N PRO A 578 -14.49 9.40 6.94
CA PRO A 578 -13.55 10.05 6.04
C PRO A 578 -13.94 11.53 5.83
N LYS A 579 -12.97 12.44 5.84
CA LYS A 579 -13.21 13.89 5.71
C LYS A 579 -12.97 14.40 4.29
N GLN A 580 -12.05 13.78 3.54
CA GLN A 580 -11.59 14.23 2.22
C GLN A 580 -11.64 13.13 1.16
N THR A 581 -12.28 12.00 1.47
CA THR A 581 -12.31 10.80 0.62
C THR A 581 -13.74 10.32 0.42
N SER A 582 -14.21 10.32 -0.81
CA SER A 582 -15.40 9.58 -1.22
C SER A 582 -15.01 8.17 -1.64
N PHE A 583 -15.75 7.15 -1.21
CA PHE A 583 -15.51 5.78 -1.70
C PHE A 583 -16.24 5.57 -3.03
N ALA A 584 -15.48 5.24 -4.07
CA ALA A 584 -15.98 4.96 -5.41
C ALA A 584 -16.29 3.47 -5.63
N PHE A 585 -15.65 2.58 -4.86
CA PHE A 585 -15.90 1.13 -4.90
C PHE A 585 -15.59 0.49 -3.54
N SER A 586 -16.33 -0.56 -3.17
CA SER A 586 -16.03 -1.41 -2.02
C SER A 586 -15.81 -2.85 -2.46
N SER A 587 -14.83 -3.53 -1.85
CA SER A 587 -14.63 -4.97 -2.06
C SER A 587 -15.89 -5.81 -1.77
N MET A 588 -16.79 -5.30 -0.91
CA MET A 588 -18.11 -5.88 -0.67
C MET A 588 -19.00 -5.97 -1.92
N ASP A 589 -18.72 -5.21 -2.98
CA ASP A 589 -19.46 -5.21 -4.25
C ASP A 589 -18.75 -6.01 -5.38
N GLY A 590 -17.74 -6.81 -5.02
CA GLY A 590 -17.13 -7.81 -5.90
C GLY A 590 -15.68 -7.50 -6.28
N TYR A 591 -15.45 -7.13 -7.55
CA TYR A 591 -14.11 -6.96 -8.11
C TYR A 591 -13.93 -5.61 -8.82
N ALA A 592 -13.04 -4.77 -8.28
CA ALA A 592 -12.81 -3.40 -8.77
C ALA A 592 -12.29 -3.34 -10.22
N LEU A 593 -11.53 -4.33 -10.67
CA LEU A 593 -10.93 -4.37 -12.02
C LEU A 593 -11.77 -5.18 -13.02
N PHE A 594 -13.06 -5.41 -12.71
CA PHE A 594 -14.00 -5.87 -13.72
C PHE A 594 -14.11 -4.82 -14.85
N ASP A 595 -14.15 -5.31 -16.07
CA ASP A 595 -14.30 -4.52 -17.29
C ASP A 595 -15.63 -4.90 -17.95
N THR A 596 -16.51 -3.93 -18.15
CA THR A 596 -17.81 -4.13 -18.80
C THR A 596 -17.62 -4.09 -20.31
N ASP A 597 -18.03 -5.14 -21.02
CA ASP A 597 -17.53 -5.41 -22.37
C ASP A 597 -17.71 -4.25 -23.39
N SER A 598 -16.74 -4.16 -24.28
CA SER A 598 -16.23 -2.90 -24.85
C SER A 598 -17.13 -2.09 -25.79
N ASP A 599 -18.31 -2.58 -26.18
CA ASP A 599 -19.20 -1.87 -27.13
C ASP A 599 -19.93 -0.65 -26.52
N ARG A 600 -19.91 -0.47 -25.20
CA ARG A 600 -20.42 0.74 -24.51
C ARG A 600 -19.30 1.72 -24.08
N ALA A 601 -18.04 1.46 -24.47
CA ALA A 601 -16.86 1.98 -23.76
C ALA A 601 -16.47 3.45 -24.04
N ILE A 602 -16.98 4.10 -25.10
CA ILE A 602 -16.52 5.47 -25.46
C ILE A 602 -16.88 6.52 -24.39
N SER A 603 -17.91 6.28 -23.56
CA SER A 603 -18.36 7.22 -22.53
C SER A 603 -17.96 6.85 -21.09
N ARG A 604 -17.17 5.77 -20.88
CA ARG A 604 -16.88 5.22 -19.54
C ARG A 604 -15.41 4.91 -19.27
N ILE A 605 -14.48 5.40 -20.11
CA ILE A 605 -13.05 5.33 -19.82
C ILE A 605 -12.80 5.99 -18.45
N GLY A 606 -12.15 5.27 -17.53
CA GLY A 606 -11.88 5.74 -16.17
C GLY A 606 -12.94 5.45 -15.09
N ALA A 607 -14.13 4.94 -15.42
CA ALA A 607 -15.19 4.70 -14.42
C ALA A 607 -15.10 3.32 -13.75
N TRP A 608 -15.24 3.27 -12.41
CA TRP A 608 -15.32 2.02 -11.64
C TRP A 608 -16.62 1.23 -11.91
N PRO A 609 -16.64 -0.10 -11.66
CA PRO A 609 -17.86 -0.90 -11.77
C PRO A 609 -18.94 -0.38 -10.82
N THR A 610 -19.94 0.31 -11.39
CA THR A 610 -21.05 0.91 -10.66
C THR A 610 -22.31 0.10 -10.87
N PHE A 611 -22.77 -0.51 -9.78
CA PHE A 611 -24.02 -1.29 -9.72
C PHE A 611 -25.10 -0.60 -8.87
N ALA A 612 -24.94 0.71 -8.62
CA ALA A 612 -25.94 1.50 -7.91
C ALA A 612 -27.26 1.57 -8.73
N PRO A 613 -28.43 1.64 -8.07
CA PRO A 613 -29.68 1.94 -8.77
C PRO A 613 -29.60 3.35 -9.39
N ALA A 614 -30.07 3.50 -10.64
CA ALA A 614 -30.15 4.81 -11.28
C ALA A 614 -31.19 5.70 -10.58
N GLU A 615 -30.87 6.98 -10.37
CA GLU A 615 -31.70 7.88 -9.55
C GLU A 615 -32.90 8.50 -10.30
N ASP A 616 -32.87 8.63 -11.63
CA ASP A 616 -33.83 9.44 -12.39
C ASP A 616 -34.40 8.83 -13.70
N ASP A 617 -34.01 7.61 -14.10
CA ASP A 617 -34.56 7.00 -15.33
C ASP A 617 -35.92 6.32 -15.08
N GLU A 618 -37.00 6.84 -15.69
CA GLU A 618 -38.19 6.01 -15.89
C GLU A 618 -37.81 4.77 -16.72
N PRO A 619 -38.30 3.57 -16.36
CA PRO A 619 -37.84 2.32 -16.97
C PRO A 619 -38.30 2.22 -18.43
N THR A 620 -37.48 2.73 -19.35
CA THR A 620 -37.61 2.41 -20.76
C THR A 620 -37.25 0.93 -20.92
N SER A 621 -38.25 0.14 -21.36
CA SER A 621 -38.28 -1.32 -21.22
C SER A 621 -37.30 -2.10 -22.13
N ALA A 622 -36.21 -1.47 -22.57
CA ALA A 622 -35.20 -2.00 -23.46
C ALA A 622 -33.76 -1.85 -22.94
N GLU A 623 -33.50 -0.97 -21.94
CA GLU A 623 -32.13 -0.65 -21.54
C GLU A 623 -31.67 -1.36 -20.25
N GLU A 624 -32.60 -1.78 -19.39
CA GLU A 624 -32.32 -2.49 -18.12
C GLU A 624 -31.83 -3.95 -18.28
N SER A 625 -31.88 -4.54 -19.49
CA SER A 625 -31.71 -5.99 -19.70
C SER A 625 -30.39 -6.42 -20.35
N ALA A 626 -29.42 -5.52 -20.52
CA ALA A 626 -28.11 -5.88 -21.07
C ALA A 626 -27.25 -6.57 -19.99
N SER A 627 -26.93 -7.84 -20.22
CA SER A 627 -26.00 -8.59 -19.37
C SER A 627 -24.60 -7.95 -19.37
N PRO A 628 -23.93 -7.83 -18.21
CA PRO A 628 -22.62 -7.19 -18.13
C PRO A 628 -21.49 -8.07 -18.72
N CYS A 629 -21.69 -9.38 -18.84
CA CYS A 629 -20.74 -10.36 -19.37
C CYS A 629 -21.42 -11.72 -19.62
N GLU A 630 -20.76 -12.62 -20.34
CA GLU A 630 -21.23 -13.98 -20.61
C GLU A 630 -20.25 -15.03 -20.06
N ILE A 631 -20.77 -16.06 -19.41
CA ILE A 631 -20.03 -17.24 -18.95
C ILE A 631 -20.25 -18.36 -19.97
N VAL A 632 -19.31 -18.54 -20.89
CA VAL A 632 -19.28 -19.65 -21.84
C VAL A 632 -18.79 -20.91 -21.11
N LEU A 633 -19.64 -21.91 -20.91
CA LEU A 633 -19.42 -22.94 -19.87
C LEU A 633 -18.31 -23.94 -20.23
N ASP A 634 -18.23 -24.34 -21.48
CA ASP A 634 -17.15 -25.19 -22.01
C ASP A 634 -15.80 -24.45 -22.02
N GLU A 635 -15.78 -23.16 -22.36
CA GLU A 635 -14.56 -22.36 -22.20
C GLU A 635 -14.17 -22.25 -20.72
N CYS A 636 -15.08 -21.84 -19.84
CA CYS A 636 -14.76 -21.51 -18.46
C CYS A 636 -14.45 -22.72 -17.57
N PHE A 637 -15.17 -23.83 -17.73
CA PHE A 637 -14.99 -25.02 -16.89
C PHE A 637 -14.28 -26.18 -17.61
N GLY A 638 -14.27 -26.21 -18.94
CA GLY A 638 -13.62 -27.25 -19.75
C GLY A 638 -14.43 -28.53 -19.92
N ASP A 639 -14.14 -29.28 -20.99
CA ASP A 639 -14.85 -30.51 -21.39
C ASP A 639 -14.97 -31.54 -20.26
N SER A 640 -13.90 -31.75 -19.49
CA SER A 640 -13.90 -32.71 -18.37
C SER A 640 -14.96 -32.36 -17.32
N PHE A 641 -15.14 -31.06 -17.02
CA PHE A 641 -16.16 -30.58 -16.10
C PHE A 641 -17.56 -30.63 -16.74
N MET A 642 -17.70 -30.22 -18.00
CA MET A 642 -19.01 -30.16 -18.66
C MET A 642 -19.56 -31.53 -19.08
N SER A 643 -18.70 -32.54 -19.25
CA SER A 643 -19.11 -33.92 -19.61
C SER A 643 -19.96 -34.65 -18.56
N MET A 644 -19.99 -34.15 -17.31
CA MET A 644 -20.60 -34.80 -16.15
C MET A 644 -20.14 -36.26 -15.90
N SER A 645 -18.96 -36.62 -16.42
CA SER A 645 -18.34 -37.94 -16.27
C SER A 645 -17.10 -37.88 -15.37
N GLY A 646 -16.89 -38.92 -14.54
CA GLY A 646 -15.76 -39.00 -13.60
C GLY A 646 -15.78 -37.94 -12.50
N ASP A 647 -14.61 -37.73 -11.88
CA ASP A 647 -14.38 -36.69 -10.87
C ASP A 647 -13.37 -35.67 -11.44
N VAL A 648 -13.47 -34.40 -11.05
CA VAL A 648 -12.62 -33.31 -11.56
C VAL A 648 -12.00 -32.53 -10.41
N GLU A 649 -10.68 -32.41 -10.37
CA GLU A 649 -9.96 -31.71 -9.30
C GLU A 649 -10.41 -30.24 -9.16
N VAL A 650 -10.80 -29.85 -7.95
CA VAL A 650 -11.25 -28.49 -7.59
C VAL A 650 -10.16 -27.45 -7.89
N SER A 651 -8.90 -27.78 -7.56
CA SER A 651 -7.73 -26.93 -7.84
C SER A 651 -7.51 -26.70 -9.34
N SER A 652 -7.75 -27.69 -10.20
CA SER A 652 -7.69 -27.52 -11.66
C SER A 652 -8.77 -26.57 -12.19
N VAL A 653 -10.02 -26.68 -11.70
CA VAL A 653 -11.11 -25.76 -12.06
C VAL A 653 -10.83 -24.34 -11.55
N MET A 654 -10.38 -24.21 -10.29
CA MET A 654 -9.99 -22.93 -9.70
C MET A 654 -8.90 -22.24 -10.53
N LYS A 655 -7.83 -22.95 -10.88
CA LYS A 655 -6.73 -22.39 -11.70
C LYS A 655 -7.22 -21.93 -13.07
N ARG A 656 -8.08 -22.71 -13.73
CA ARG A 656 -8.68 -22.36 -15.00
C ARG A 656 -9.50 -21.08 -14.92
N VAL A 657 -10.50 -21.06 -14.05
CA VAL A 657 -11.46 -19.95 -13.91
C VAL A 657 -10.80 -18.68 -13.37
N ALA A 658 -9.84 -18.82 -12.44
CA ALA A 658 -9.21 -17.67 -11.82
C ALA A 658 -8.08 -17.05 -12.67
N PHE A 659 -7.23 -17.85 -13.33
CA PHE A 659 -5.96 -17.35 -13.89
C PHE A 659 -5.72 -17.71 -15.37
N GLU A 660 -6.11 -18.90 -15.83
CA GLU A 660 -5.98 -19.29 -17.26
C GLU A 660 -7.02 -18.57 -18.15
N ARG A 661 -8.21 -18.30 -17.60
CA ARG A 661 -9.31 -17.56 -18.21
C ARG A 661 -9.87 -16.52 -17.23
N PRO A 662 -9.15 -15.44 -16.92
CA PRO A 662 -9.56 -14.52 -15.86
C PRO A 662 -10.95 -13.91 -16.07
N ARG A 663 -11.35 -13.65 -17.32
CA ARG A 663 -12.71 -13.17 -17.67
C ARG A 663 -13.83 -14.10 -17.15
N CYS A 664 -13.59 -15.41 -17.09
CA CYS A 664 -14.55 -16.38 -16.53
C CYS A 664 -14.76 -16.16 -15.03
N GLY A 665 -13.69 -16.04 -14.25
CA GLY A 665 -13.76 -15.74 -12.83
C GLY A 665 -14.34 -14.36 -12.54
N ASP A 666 -14.02 -13.36 -13.37
CA ASP A 666 -14.57 -12.01 -13.25
C ASP A 666 -16.09 -12.03 -13.46
N CYS A 667 -16.58 -12.71 -14.50
CA CYS A 667 -18.02 -12.82 -14.77
C CYS A 667 -18.75 -13.72 -13.75
N LEU A 668 -18.08 -14.76 -13.22
CA LEU A 668 -18.59 -15.59 -12.13
C LEU A 668 -18.84 -14.76 -10.86
N ILE A 669 -17.91 -13.86 -10.52
CA ILE A 669 -18.07 -12.92 -9.40
C ILE A 669 -19.27 -12.02 -9.64
N VAL A 670 -19.44 -11.46 -10.84
CA VAL A 670 -20.60 -10.59 -11.16
C VAL A 670 -21.93 -11.33 -10.96
N GLN A 671 -22.03 -12.58 -11.46
CA GLN A 671 -23.23 -13.40 -11.27
C GLN A 671 -23.53 -13.72 -9.79
N LEU A 672 -22.50 -13.98 -8.98
CA LEU A 672 -22.64 -14.27 -7.55
C LEU A 672 -22.92 -13.02 -6.71
N VAL A 673 -22.37 -11.85 -7.08
CA VAL A 673 -22.73 -10.55 -6.46
C VAL A 673 -24.20 -10.23 -6.75
N ALA A 674 -24.68 -10.43 -7.99
CA ALA A 674 -26.10 -10.25 -8.32
C ALA A 674 -27.02 -11.18 -7.51
N LYS A 675 -26.62 -12.44 -7.30
CA LYS A 675 -27.33 -13.41 -6.45
C LYS A 675 -27.28 -13.11 -4.95
N SER A 676 -26.27 -12.36 -4.50
CA SER A 676 -26.15 -11.91 -3.11
C SER A 676 -27.11 -10.76 -2.78
N GLY A 677 -27.74 -10.14 -3.79
CA GLY A 677 -28.68 -9.03 -3.62
C GLY A 677 -27.99 -7.68 -3.42
N GLU A 678 -28.65 -6.77 -2.72
CA GLU A 678 -28.23 -5.37 -2.61
C GLU A 678 -26.94 -5.13 -1.78
N LYS A 679 -26.65 -6.03 -0.85
CA LYS A 679 -25.59 -5.89 0.17
C LYS A 679 -25.00 -7.25 0.52
N GLY A 680 -23.75 -7.28 0.95
CA GLY A 680 -23.09 -8.51 1.35
C GLY A 680 -22.78 -9.45 0.19
N LEU A 681 -22.30 -10.65 0.53
CA LEU A 681 -21.69 -11.63 -0.37
C LEU A 681 -22.22 -13.06 -0.11
N GLU A 682 -23.44 -13.21 0.40
CA GLU A 682 -24.04 -14.50 0.80
C GLU A 682 -23.88 -15.62 -0.25
N ALA A 683 -24.02 -15.32 -1.54
CA ALA A 683 -23.97 -16.36 -2.59
C ALA A 683 -22.57 -17.00 -2.79
N PHE A 684 -21.52 -16.41 -2.23
CA PHE A 684 -20.16 -16.96 -2.23
C PHE A 684 -19.89 -17.90 -1.04
N LEU A 685 -20.74 -17.86 -0.01
CA LEU A 685 -20.49 -18.50 1.27
C LEU A 685 -21.16 -19.88 1.33
N PRO A 686 -20.50 -20.90 1.92
CA PRO A 686 -21.13 -22.17 2.26
C PRO A 686 -22.43 -21.98 3.05
N VAL A 687 -23.38 -22.92 2.90
CA VAL A 687 -24.63 -22.94 3.67
C VAL A 687 -24.38 -22.89 5.19
N GLU A 688 -25.35 -22.36 5.94
CA GLU A 688 -25.25 -22.23 7.40
C GLU A 688 -25.20 -23.62 8.08
N GLU A 689 -23.98 -24.06 8.40
CA GLU A 689 -23.72 -25.28 9.17
C GLU A 689 -24.10 -25.05 10.65
N GLN A 690 -24.68 -26.06 11.32
CA GLN A 690 -25.03 -25.94 12.74
C GLN A 690 -23.78 -25.63 13.57
N ASN A 691 -23.87 -24.60 14.42
CA ASN A 691 -22.77 -24.12 15.25
C ASN A 691 -22.05 -25.27 15.96
N ILE A 692 -20.74 -25.38 15.74
CA ILE A 692 -19.86 -26.22 16.54
C ILE A 692 -19.71 -25.55 17.91
N GLU A 693 -20.60 -25.89 18.84
CA GLU A 693 -20.51 -25.44 20.24
C GLU A 693 -19.14 -25.82 20.82
N GLY A 694 -18.41 -24.85 21.35
CA GLY A 694 -17.07 -25.06 21.93
C GLY A 694 -15.91 -24.77 20.98
N ALA A 695 -16.14 -24.23 19.78
CA ALA A 695 -15.10 -23.58 18.99
C ALA A 695 -14.54 -22.34 19.73
N HIS A 696 -13.55 -22.57 20.59
CA HIS A 696 -12.74 -21.48 21.15
C HIS A 696 -12.12 -20.66 20.01
N ALA A 697 -12.02 -19.34 20.20
CA ALA A 697 -11.23 -18.44 19.35
C ALA A 697 -9.71 -18.69 19.58
N GLY A 698 -9.26 -19.92 19.30
CA GLY A 698 -8.05 -20.52 19.84
C GLY A 698 -7.13 -21.17 18.80
N SER A 699 -7.40 -21.01 17.51
CA SER A 699 -6.34 -21.02 16.49
C SER A 699 -6.25 -19.62 15.88
N GLU A 700 -5.18 -18.91 16.25
CA GLU A 700 -4.82 -17.59 15.73
C GLU A 700 -4.30 -17.64 14.28
N GLU A 701 -4.27 -18.84 13.68
CA GLU A 701 -3.76 -19.05 12.33
C GLU A 701 -4.60 -18.28 11.31
N VAL A 702 -3.89 -17.46 10.55
CA VAL A 702 -4.43 -16.50 9.59
C VAL A 702 -4.65 -17.21 8.27
N GLU A 703 -5.91 -17.20 7.82
CA GLU A 703 -6.34 -17.86 6.60
C GLU A 703 -5.76 -17.14 5.37
N ALA A 704 -4.94 -17.84 4.58
CA ALA A 704 -4.39 -17.34 3.32
C ALA A 704 -4.06 -18.50 2.37
N ILE A 705 -4.55 -18.41 1.13
CA ILE A 705 -4.39 -19.44 0.08
C ILE A 705 -3.34 -19.04 -0.96
N GLY A 706 -2.83 -19.99 -1.75
CA GLY A 706 -2.04 -19.69 -2.95
C GLY A 706 -0.80 -18.80 -2.75
N LEU A 707 -0.01 -18.96 -1.69
CA LEU A 707 1.14 -18.10 -1.40
C LEU A 707 2.39 -18.31 -2.30
N ALA A 708 2.23 -18.94 -3.46
CA ALA A 708 3.26 -19.00 -4.50
C ALA A 708 3.24 -17.72 -5.36
N LYS A 709 4.33 -17.44 -6.09
CA LYS A 709 4.45 -16.31 -7.03
C LYS A 709 3.98 -16.59 -8.47
N ASP A 710 3.65 -17.84 -8.75
CA ASP A 710 3.19 -18.36 -10.04
C ASP A 710 1.91 -19.17 -9.78
N TRP A 711 0.86 -19.02 -10.60
CA TRP A 711 -0.43 -19.64 -10.32
C TRP A 711 -0.47 -21.14 -10.62
N GLN A 712 0.39 -21.62 -11.52
CA GLN A 712 0.53 -23.03 -11.88
C GLN A 712 1.06 -23.82 -10.68
N THR A 713 1.99 -23.24 -9.92
CA THR A 713 2.58 -23.79 -8.69
C THR A 713 1.80 -23.49 -7.41
N ALA A 714 0.89 -22.50 -7.42
CA ALA A 714 0.03 -22.21 -6.27
C ALA A 714 -0.89 -23.39 -5.90
N GLU A 715 -1.09 -23.62 -4.60
CA GLU A 715 -1.95 -24.68 -4.08
C GLU A 715 -3.32 -24.14 -3.64
N PHE A 716 -4.38 -24.83 -4.07
CA PHE A 716 -5.79 -24.48 -3.80
C PHE A 716 -6.63 -25.67 -3.31
N GLY A 717 -5.98 -26.77 -2.92
CA GLY A 717 -6.66 -27.96 -2.40
C GLY A 717 -7.50 -27.65 -1.16
N ALA A 718 -8.52 -28.47 -0.90
CA ALA A 718 -9.38 -28.31 0.27
C ALA A 718 -8.54 -28.39 1.56
N SER A 719 -8.34 -27.23 2.20
CA SER A 719 -7.77 -27.18 3.54
C SER A 719 -8.69 -27.94 4.47
N LYS A 720 -8.19 -28.99 5.12
CA LYS A 720 -8.93 -29.62 6.23
C LYS A 720 -9.14 -28.53 7.27
N ALA A 721 -10.40 -28.17 7.47
CA ALA A 721 -10.82 -27.08 8.34
C ALA A 721 -9.92 -26.96 9.58
N PRO A 722 -9.18 -25.84 9.75
CA PRO A 722 -8.31 -25.63 10.91
C PRO A 722 -9.11 -25.93 12.17
N SER A 723 -8.59 -26.83 13.02
CA SER A 723 -9.38 -27.55 14.02
C SER A 723 -10.19 -26.60 14.93
N GLY A 724 -11.46 -26.37 14.58
CA GLY A 724 -12.35 -25.43 15.27
C GLY A 724 -13.15 -24.45 14.38
N ARG A 725 -12.84 -24.25 13.10
CA ARG A 725 -13.63 -23.35 12.21
C ARG A 725 -14.54 -24.13 11.24
N SER A 726 -15.78 -23.68 11.03
CA SER A 726 -16.64 -24.19 9.95
C SER A 726 -16.13 -23.74 8.57
N ARG A 727 -16.62 -24.34 7.47
CA ARG A 727 -16.26 -23.90 6.10
C ARG A 727 -16.67 -22.43 5.87
N ARG A 728 -17.87 -22.08 6.34
CA ARG A 728 -18.41 -20.72 6.26
C ARG A 728 -17.54 -19.71 7.01
N GLN A 729 -17.06 -20.07 8.21
CA GLN A 729 -16.14 -19.22 8.99
C GLN A 729 -14.76 -19.04 8.32
N GLN A 730 -14.24 -20.05 7.62
CA GLN A 730 -13.01 -19.92 6.82
C GLN A 730 -13.20 -18.94 5.65
N ALA A 731 -14.28 -19.08 4.89
CA ALA A 731 -14.63 -18.15 3.80
C ALA A 731 -14.74 -16.70 4.30
N ILE A 732 -15.45 -16.48 5.41
CA ILE A 732 -15.60 -15.14 6.03
C ILE A 732 -14.24 -14.59 6.47
N ALA A 733 -13.40 -15.39 7.13
CA ALA A 733 -12.07 -14.96 7.58
C ALA A 733 -11.16 -14.57 6.40
N LEU A 734 -11.16 -15.38 5.33
CA LEU A 734 -10.36 -15.14 4.13
C LEU A 734 -10.83 -13.90 3.36
N ILE A 735 -12.14 -13.72 3.14
CA ILE A 735 -12.70 -12.54 2.48
C ILE A 735 -12.40 -11.27 3.32
N THR A 736 -12.60 -11.34 4.64
CA THR A 736 -12.32 -10.21 5.55
C THR A 736 -10.84 -9.82 5.57
N ARG A 737 -9.92 -10.79 5.42
CA ARG A 737 -8.47 -10.53 5.38
C ARG A 737 -8.10 -9.54 4.27
N TYR A 738 -8.68 -9.71 3.09
CA TYR A 738 -8.36 -8.94 1.88
C TYR A 738 -9.39 -7.83 1.57
N ALA A 739 -10.17 -7.39 2.56
CA ALA A 739 -11.10 -6.27 2.37
C ALA A 739 -10.34 -4.97 2.01
N TYR A 740 -10.89 -4.20 1.06
CA TYR A 740 -10.38 -2.88 0.66
C TYR A 740 -11.53 -1.98 0.16
N VAL A 741 -11.26 -0.69 0.02
CA VAL A 741 -12.09 0.25 -0.75
C VAL A 741 -11.22 1.00 -1.76
N VAL A 742 -11.82 1.40 -2.88
CA VAL A 742 -11.22 2.40 -3.77
C VAL A 742 -11.82 3.76 -3.39
N GLY A 743 -10.96 4.69 -3.05
CA GLY A 743 -11.31 6.06 -2.72
C GLY A 743 -10.95 7.04 -3.83
N GLU A 744 -11.66 8.16 -3.84
CA GLU A 744 -11.36 9.35 -4.61
C GLU A 744 -11.13 10.50 -3.63
N SER A 745 -10.03 11.23 -3.82
CA SER A 745 -9.65 12.39 -3.02
C SER A 745 -9.12 13.47 -3.95
N SER A 746 -9.31 14.74 -3.59
CA SER A 746 -8.71 15.84 -4.36
C SER A 746 -7.19 15.80 -4.21
N SER A 747 -6.48 15.53 -5.31
CA SER A 747 -5.02 15.44 -5.33
C SER A 747 -4.38 16.29 -6.44
N ARG A 748 -3.08 16.58 -6.29
CA ARG A 748 -2.26 17.27 -7.30
C ARG A 748 -0.84 16.69 -7.30
N PHE A 749 -0.39 16.19 -8.45
CA PHE A 749 1.01 15.93 -8.74
C PHE A 749 1.54 17.06 -9.62
N LEU A 750 2.64 17.70 -9.22
CA LEU A 750 3.10 18.95 -9.79
C LEU A 750 4.63 18.97 -9.90
N SER A 751 5.16 19.36 -11.06
CA SER A 751 6.59 19.29 -11.36
C SER A 751 7.25 20.68 -11.37
N MET A 752 8.21 20.89 -10.48
CA MET A 752 8.86 22.19 -10.24
C MET A 752 10.01 22.40 -11.24
N LYS A 753 9.82 23.30 -12.21
CA LYS A 753 10.84 23.53 -13.27
C LYS A 753 11.69 24.78 -13.08
N ALA A 754 11.11 25.87 -12.56
CA ALA A 754 11.72 27.20 -12.44
C ALA A 754 10.90 28.12 -11.50
N PRO A 755 11.47 29.19 -10.90
CA PRO A 755 10.81 29.95 -9.84
C PRO A 755 9.42 30.53 -10.20
N ALA A 756 9.28 31.09 -11.41
CA ALA A 756 8.04 31.74 -11.85
C ALA A 756 6.92 30.77 -12.29
N SER A 757 7.24 29.50 -12.60
CA SER A 757 6.23 28.46 -12.74
C SER A 757 5.86 27.88 -11.39
N THR A 758 6.85 27.61 -10.52
CA THR A 758 6.63 27.13 -9.15
C THR A 758 5.75 28.10 -8.36
N SER A 759 6.03 29.41 -8.35
CA SER A 759 5.19 30.41 -7.65
C SER A 759 3.70 30.37 -8.09
N ARG A 760 3.41 30.31 -9.40
CA ARG A 760 2.03 30.25 -9.92
C ARG A 760 1.31 28.95 -9.52
N MET A 761 2.06 27.86 -9.51
CA MET A 761 1.59 26.54 -9.09
C MET A 761 1.26 26.50 -7.60
N LEU A 762 2.14 27.04 -6.74
CA LEU A 762 1.93 27.14 -5.29
C LEU A 762 0.78 28.10 -4.93
N ASP A 763 0.60 29.19 -5.69
CA ASP A 763 -0.59 30.06 -5.58
C ASP A 763 -1.89 29.29 -5.90
N SER A 764 -1.88 28.44 -6.93
CA SER A 764 -3.02 27.57 -7.26
C SER A 764 -3.31 26.58 -6.14
N LEU A 765 -2.30 25.93 -5.55
CA LEU A 765 -2.47 25.06 -4.38
C LEU A 765 -3.03 25.80 -3.17
N THR A 766 -2.61 27.04 -2.95
CA THR A 766 -3.11 27.90 -1.86
C THR A 766 -4.59 28.23 -2.01
N SER A 767 -5.07 28.34 -3.26
CA SER A 767 -6.47 28.58 -3.60
C SER A 767 -7.31 27.30 -3.55
N ASP A 768 -6.86 26.23 -4.23
CA ASP A 768 -7.61 24.97 -4.39
C ASP A 768 -7.63 24.13 -3.11
N ARG A 769 -6.50 24.11 -2.38
CA ARG A 769 -6.22 23.25 -1.22
C ARG A 769 -6.68 21.79 -1.41
N PRO A 770 -6.10 21.05 -2.37
CA PRO A 770 -6.31 19.59 -2.46
C PRO A 770 -5.93 18.88 -1.15
N ALA A 771 -6.51 17.71 -0.91
CA ALA A 771 -6.22 16.92 0.30
C ALA A 771 -4.78 16.39 0.28
N PHE A 772 -4.32 15.92 -0.87
CA PHE A 772 -2.98 15.37 -1.10
C PHE A 772 -2.23 16.16 -2.18
N VAL A 773 -0.95 16.39 -1.98
CA VAL A 773 -0.05 17.06 -2.94
C VAL A 773 1.26 16.28 -3.03
N ALA A 774 1.84 16.22 -4.23
CA ALA A 774 3.22 15.82 -4.46
C ALA A 774 3.92 16.89 -5.33
N LEU A 775 5.12 17.32 -4.92
CA LEU A 775 5.92 18.37 -5.57
C LEU A 775 7.24 17.79 -6.12
N ASN A 776 7.28 17.37 -7.38
CA ASN A 776 8.44 16.70 -7.94
C ASN A 776 9.58 17.66 -8.34
N ASP A 777 10.80 17.32 -7.92
CA ASP A 777 12.06 18.07 -8.03
C ASP A 777 12.72 18.04 -9.44
N ASP A 778 11.99 18.47 -10.48
CA ASP A 778 12.53 18.54 -11.85
C ASP A 778 13.15 19.92 -12.20
N ILE A 779 13.90 20.53 -11.27
CA ILE A 779 14.35 21.92 -11.41
C ILE A 779 15.37 22.04 -12.54
N THR A 780 15.04 22.83 -13.56
CA THR A 780 15.85 22.97 -14.78
C THR A 780 16.88 24.11 -14.72
N TYR A 781 16.60 25.16 -13.96
CA TYR A 781 17.52 26.28 -13.70
C TYR A 781 17.05 27.11 -12.49
N ASP A 782 17.98 27.90 -11.93
CA ASP A 782 17.75 28.81 -10.79
C ASP A 782 17.17 28.10 -9.54
N VAL A 783 17.87 27.06 -9.09
CA VAL A 783 17.57 26.29 -7.87
C VAL A 783 17.34 27.23 -6.69
N ALA A 784 18.32 28.06 -6.32
CA ALA A 784 18.20 29.00 -5.20
C ALA A 784 16.96 29.94 -5.26
N GLY A 785 16.48 30.30 -6.45
CA GLY A 785 15.22 31.04 -6.61
C GLY A 785 13.96 30.18 -6.36
N VAL A 786 14.00 28.89 -6.71
CA VAL A 786 12.97 27.90 -6.37
C VAL A 786 12.97 27.65 -4.86
N ASP A 787 14.13 27.41 -4.24
CA ASP A 787 14.30 27.25 -2.79
C ASP A 787 13.65 28.40 -2.00
N GLN A 788 13.96 29.65 -2.38
CA GLN A 788 13.36 30.81 -1.72
C GLN A 788 11.84 30.84 -1.91
N THR A 789 11.35 30.52 -3.11
CA THR A 789 9.90 30.48 -3.41
C THR A 789 9.18 29.40 -2.58
N LEU A 790 9.82 28.24 -2.40
CA LEU A 790 9.32 27.13 -1.60
C LEU A 790 9.31 27.47 -0.12
N GLU A 791 10.43 27.91 0.46
CA GLU A 791 10.52 28.23 1.90
C GLU A 791 9.52 29.35 2.28
N GLU A 792 9.36 30.39 1.45
CA GLU A 792 8.35 31.45 1.67
C GLU A 792 6.92 30.89 1.66
N TRP A 793 6.60 29.96 0.75
CA TRP A 793 5.28 29.33 0.68
C TRP A 793 5.04 28.34 1.82
N PHE A 794 6.05 27.54 2.17
CA PHE A 794 6.03 26.56 3.24
C PHE A 794 5.81 27.22 4.60
N GLN A 795 6.58 28.28 4.92
CA GLN A 795 6.39 29.06 6.14
C GLN A 795 5.00 29.69 6.24
N LYS A 796 4.40 30.08 5.11
CA LYS A 796 3.04 30.64 5.05
C LYS A 796 1.94 29.58 5.19
N THR A 797 2.17 28.38 4.66
CA THR A 797 1.16 27.30 4.58
C THR A 797 1.10 26.47 5.86
N TRP A 798 2.26 26.16 6.45
CA TRP A 798 2.41 25.40 7.68
C TRP A 798 3.33 26.16 8.66
N PRO A 799 2.89 27.30 9.23
CA PRO A 799 3.75 28.19 10.03
C PRO A 799 4.23 27.57 11.36
N GLU A 800 3.39 26.78 12.00
CA GLU A 800 3.63 26.25 13.35
C GLU A 800 4.74 25.20 13.37
N PRO A 801 5.82 25.40 14.15
CA PRO A 801 6.86 24.39 14.33
C PRO A 801 6.37 23.15 15.08
N THR A 802 6.86 21.98 14.68
CA THR A 802 6.67 20.76 15.45
C THR A 802 7.50 20.79 16.73
N LYS A 803 7.13 19.97 17.72
CA LYS A 803 7.93 19.78 18.94
C LYS A 803 9.36 19.28 18.67
N TRP A 804 9.58 18.63 17.53
CA TRP A 804 10.88 18.14 17.12
C TRP A 804 11.83 19.22 16.60
N GLU A 805 11.30 20.40 16.26
CA GLU A 805 12.08 21.59 15.89
C GLU A 805 12.39 22.49 17.10
N LEU A 806 11.53 22.44 18.13
CA LEU A 806 11.63 23.29 19.31
C LEU A 806 12.30 22.60 20.52
N GLY A 807 12.24 21.28 20.61
CA GLY A 807 12.61 20.50 21.79
C GLY A 807 11.45 20.36 22.80
N GLU A 808 11.55 19.38 23.72
CA GLU A 808 10.55 19.23 24.78
C GLU A 808 10.70 20.33 25.85
N GLY A 809 9.59 21.01 26.17
CA GLY A 809 9.50 22.06 27.19
C GLY A 809 9.39 23.49 26.64
N THR A 810 9.65 23.68 25.36
CA THR A 810 9.43 24.94 24.61
C THR A 810 8.05 24.90 23.96
N THR A 811 7.07 25.57 24.57
CA THR A 811 5.74 25.77 23.95
C THR A 811 5.85 26.81 22.84
N SER A 812 5.18 26.52 21.71
CA SER A 812 4.84 27.46 20.63
C SER A 812 4.05 28.66 21.15
#